data_AF-A0A2T6C4Z6-F1
#
_entry.id   AF-A0A2T6C4Z6-F1
#
_cell.length_a   1.000
_cell.length_b   1.000
_cell.length_c   1.000
_cell.angle_alpha   90.00
_cell.angle_beta   90.00
_cell.angle_gamma   90.00
#
_symmetry.space_group_name_H-M   'P 1'
#
loop_
_entity.id
_entity.type
_entity.pdbx_description
1 polymer ?
#
loop_
_entity_poly.entity_id
_entity_poly.type
_entity_poly.pdbx_seq_one_letter_code
_entity_poly.pdbx_strand_id
1 'polypeptide(L)'
;MAKNKTTRDQLWIAFRNSAWGKTTENDRELRELRNAVDKGILGQGTGQKVLEAMETGKQAFELGSQLGNIFKQRGKNESERWLESVEQQSPDKKIMRHLNKKLADLIDYQNLQRARRPRGSQTSNVRAQLVDGGHPNDLRRQNPALNWTIYIDESGRIFDESASELNDANKDVGRLVALAVPSNVKLSPLDFFHAAEAPSEQIDEILQRLLDAPVGIFGFSVNNRSAQHVDWLGHVLHLVRWVLLQLPVPISEGSCKVQVLIEQRGSDRQSENLLYSSREIESECRALDPARFSGLELTLEFMDKNHSMNGYVDAIANTWGSPNKDRLRKSSLLGHCLVETKESSLHHLFLALRDRGPLAAENWYLLCSAAESDPAQGFLNRELDRLGLKLKQYPHQWTLYLNEVQSRLQRKQYKLSELGHAIGWLQQYSTANQSLPDVLKLQLLSSKLALGNHRGDFDIQIFKECLSLSEGLRDEEPQLACEAVLRMASMSTNFFEFGALKDSLKGWLAQPVAVAGLRNYGKLLSTLGQLEAFEGQADEALGHFDQALEYFSRLSDGSQAQIEVLQTSRYRLVAEMDSVSVLSTDQEASTSVQRFISGLREHLDNAQSERNGERLAQSGQDGRFDQHLWLRSLVSFPRELSEERKEYLSQSALWQVGADHPWPLILAYRAWLFQMENRPDLALSLMKDAIAACEEAEHGPTLEWLSEVLRTLANILGLEMGVDSPSQEQRAYLEKRLPRAPHSALRAFAEENTRSPLSHSNLLKHLGNCLPFNFH
;
A
#
# COMPACT_ATOMS: atom_id res chain seq x y z
N MET A 1 -43.45 2.28 -27.01
CA MET A 1 -44.84 2.34 -26.50
C MET A 1 -44.78 2.31 -24.98
N ALA A 2 -44.92 3.48 -24.35
CA ALA A 2 -44.93 3.59 -22.89
C ALA A 2 -46.24 2.99 -22.36
N LYS A 3 -46.16 2.04 -21.43
CA LYS A 3 -47.35 1.58 -20.68
C LYS A 3 -47.93 2.80 -19.96
N ASN A 4 -49.19 3.13 -20.23
CA ASN A 4 -49.93 4.16 -19.51
C ASN A 4 -49.92 3.82 -18.01
N LYS A 5 -49.12 4.54 -17.21
CA LYS A 5 -49.20 4.50 -15.75
C LYS A 5 -50.66 4.79 -15.38
N THR A 6 -51.26 3.97 -14.53
CA THR A 6 -52.67 4.18 -14.18
C THR A 6 -52.81 5.48 -13.40
N THR A 7 -53.99 6.11 -13.44
CA THR A 7 -54.28 7.32 -12.65
C THR A 7 -53.94 7.13 -11.17
N ARG A 8 -54.07 5.91 -10.65
CA ARG A 8 -53.73 5.55 -9.27
C ARG A 8 -52.21 5.61 -9.02
N ASP A 9 -51.40 5.16 -9.98
CA ASP A 9 -49.94 5.17 -9.87
C ASP A 9 -49.39 6.60 -9.88
N GLN A 10 -49.94 7.46 -10.74
CA GLN A 10 -49.53 8.87 -10.82
C GLN A 10 -49.83 9.64 -9.52
N LEU A 11 -51.00 9.41 -8.93
CA LEU A 11 -51.36 10.01 -7.63
C LEU A 11 -50.47 9.52 -6.49
N TRP A 12 -50.06 8.26 -6.53
CA TRP A 12 -49.16 7.71 -5.52
C TRP A 12 -47.73 8.22 -5.68
N ILE A 13 -47.19 8.28 -6.90
CA ILE A 13 -45.85 8.86 -7.18
C ILE A 13 -45.80 10.33 -6.74
N ALA A 14 -46.83 11.11 -7.09
CA ALA A 14 -46.94 12.51 -6.70
C ALA A 14 -46.90 12.73 -5.18
N PHE A 15 -47.68 11.95 -4.42
CA PHE A 15 -47.68 11.99 -2.97
C PHE A 15 -46.34 11.51 -2.38
N ARG A 16 -45.85 10.35 -2.83
CA ARG A 16 -44.64 9.69 -2.31
C ARG A 16 -43.41 10.58 -2.44
N ASN A 17 -43.12 11.06 -3.64
CA ASN A 17 -41.92 11.84 -3.90
C ASN A 17 -41.97 13.20 -3.17
N SER A 18 -43.16 13.79 -3.02
CA SER A 18 -43.34 15.00 -2.22
C SER A 18 -43.17 14.73 -0.72
N ALA A 19 -43.63 13.57 -0.22
CA ALA A 19 -43.53 13.17 1.19
C ALA A 19 -42.13 12.72 1.62
N TRP A 20 -41.30 12.25 0.69
CA TRP A 20 -39.93 11.79 0.98
C TRP A 20 -38.88 12.91 0.98
N GLY A 21 -39.25 14.11 0.52
CA GLY A 21 -38.39 15.30 0.54
C GLY A 21 -37.61 15.51 -0.75
N LYS A 22 -36.79 16.57 -0.75
CA LYS A 22 -36.03 17.01 -1.92
C LYS A 22 -34.84 16.09 -2.20
N THR A 23 -34.90 15.40 -3.33
CA THR A 23 -33.75 14.79 -4.01
C THR A 23 -33.85 15.17 -5.49
N THR A 24 -32.72 15.17 -6.20
CA THR A 24 -32.66 15.54 -7.62
C THR A 24 -33.64 14.70 -8.47
N GLU A 25 -33.78 13.41 -8.15
CA GLU A 25 -34.73 12.50 -8.79
C GLU A 25 -36.19 12.78 -8.42
N ASN A 26 -36.49 13.01 -7.14
CA ASN A 26 -37.85 13.36 -6.70
C ASN A 26 -38.28 14.66 -7.39
N ASP A 27 -37.41 15.66 -7.44
CA ASP A 27 -37.67 16.95 -8.09
C ASP A 27 -37.80 16.80 -9.62
N ARG A 28 -37.06 15.88 -10.26
CA ARG A 28 -37.24 15.55 -11.68
C ARG A 28 -38.62 14.94 -11.94
N GLU A 29 -38.99 13.90 -11.20
CA GLU A 29 -40.28 13.22 -11.37
C GLU A 29 -41.47 14.14 -11.04
N LEU A 30 -41.36 14.97 -10.01
CA LEU A 30 -42.38 15.97 -9.67
C LEU A 30 -42.48 17.05 -10.75
N ARG A 31 -41.36 17.49 -11.36
CA ARG A 31 -41.37 18.41 -12.51
C ARG A 31 -41.99 17.78 -13.74
N GLU A 32 -41.70 16.52 -14.04
CA GLU A 32 -42.31 15.79 -15.17
C GLU A 32 -43.82 15.66 -15.01
N LEU A 33 -44.30 15.29 -13.81
CA LEU A 33 -45.72 15.24 -13.51
C LEU A 33 -46.38 16.61 -13.64
N ARG A 34 -45.75 17.66 -13.13
CA ARG A 34 -46.27 19.03 -13.23
C ARG A 34 -46.34 19.52 -14.68
N ASN A 35 -45.29 19.26 -15.47
CA ASN A 35 -45.26 19.52 -16.90
C ASN A 35 -46.36 18.76 -17.65
N ALA A 36 -46.69 17.53 -17.24
CA ALA A 36 -47.78 16.75 -17.83
C ALA A 36 -49.18 17.31 -17.48
N VAL A 37 -49.35 17.88 -16.27
CA VAL A 37 -50.56 18.63 -15.90
C VAL A 37 -50.68 19.91 -16.73
N ASP A 38 -49.62 20.70 -16.78
CA ASP A 38 -49.61 22.01 -17.46
C ASP A 38 -49.81 21.88 -18.98
N LYS A 39 -49.30 20.81 -19.58
CA LYS A 39 -49.50 20.49 -21.01
C LYS A 39 -50.86 19.84 -21.32
N GLY A 40 -51.72 19.64 -20.32
CA GLY A 40 -53.04 19.01 -20.49
C GLY A 40 -52.98 17.52 -20.88
N ILE A 41 -51.83 16.87 -20.73
CA ILE A 41 -51.64 15.43 -21.01
C ILE A 41 -52.46 14.60 -20.03
N LEU A 42 -52.58 15.09 -18.80
CA LEU A 42 -53.48 14.56 -17.79
C LEU A 42 -54.81 15.33 -17.88
N GLY A 43 -55.91 14.65 -18.17
CA GLY A 43 -57.24 15.30 -18.21
C GLY A 43 -57.52 16.09 -16.93
N GLN A 44 -58.27 17.20 -17.05
CA GLN A 44 -58.43 18.22 -15.98
C GLN A 44 -58.70 17.64 -14.57
N GLY A 45 -59.63 16.69 -14.46
CA GLY A 45 -59.97 16.06 -13.17
C GLY A 45 -58.87 15.16 -12.58
N THR A 46 -57.98 14.62 -13.41
CA THR A 46 -56.80 13.85 -12.96
C THR A 46 -55.66 14.79 -12.61
N GLY A 47 -55.43 15.84 -13.40
CA GLY A 47 -54.37 16.83 -13.15
C GLY A 47 -54.55 17.55 -11.82
N GLN A 48 -55.78 17.93 -11.47
CA GLN A 48 -56.10 18.54 -10.18
C GLN A 48 -55.79 17.60 -9.01
N LYS A 49 -56.17 16.32 -9.11
CA LYS A 49 -55.88 15.32 -8.07
C LYS A 49 -54.38 15.06 -7.91
N VAL A 50 -53.58 15.17 -8.96
CA VAL A 50 -52.12 15.05 -8.90
C VAL A 50 -51.51 16.21 -8.13
N LEU A 51 -51.92 17.45 -8.40
CA LEU A 51 -51.47 18.63 -7.66
C LEU A 51 -51.88 18.56 -6.18
N GLU A 52 -53.11 18.14 -5.89
CA GLU A 52 -53.58 17.89 -4.52
C GLU A 52 -52.71 16.84 -3.82
N ALA A 53 -52.39 15.72 -4.50
CA ALA A 53 -51.53 14.69 -3.96
C ALA A 53 -50.09 15.18 -3.67
N MET A 54 -49.54 16.07 -4.50
CA MET A 54 -48.24 16.71 -4.24
C MET A 54 -48.29 17.57 -2.97
N GLU A 55 -49.34 18.38 -2.79
CA GLU A 55 -49.48 19.25 -1.62
C GLU A 55 -49.71 18.43 -0.33
N THR A 56 -50.56 17.40 -0.38
CA THR A 56 -50.71 16.46 0.74
C THR A 56 -49.40 15.76 1.08
N GLY A 57 -48.59 15.41 0.06
CA GLY A 57 -47.27 14.83 0.27
C GLY A 57 -46.30 15.81 0.94
N LYS A 58 -46.28 17.08 0.52
CA LYS A 58 -45.46 18.13 1.15
C LYS A 58 -45.83 18.33 2.63
N GLN A 59 -47.11 18.35 2.95
CA GLN A 59 -47.58 18.38 4.34
C GLN A 59 -47.10 17.16 5.14
N ALA A 60 -47.14 15.96 4.53
CA ALA A 60 -46.61 14.75 5.15
C ALA A 60 -45.10 14.84 5.43
N PHE A 61 -44.33 15.45 4.54
CA PHE A 61 -42.89 15.68 4.73
C PHE A 61 -42.60 16.63 5.89
N GLU A 62 -43.34 17.74 5.99
CA GLU A 62 -43.20 18.73 7.07
C GLU A 62 -43.51 18.11 8.44
N LEU A 63 -44.66 17.44 8.56
CA LEU A 63 -45.04 16.71 9.78
C LEU A 63 -44.07 15.57 10.09
N GLY A 64 -43.61 14.85 9.07
CA GLY A 64 -42.63 13.79 9.24
C GLY A 64 -41.28 14.32 9.72
N SER A 65 -40.90 15.54 9.35
CA SER A 65 -39.67 16.19 9.83
C SER A 65 -39.80 16.62 11.29
N GLN A 66 -40.96 17.15 11.68
CA GLN A 66 -41.28 17.45 13.07
C GLN A 66 -41.25 16.20 13.95
N LEU A 67 -41.88 15.10 13.49
CA LEU A 67 -41.84 13.80 14.15
C LEU A 67 -40.40 13.32 14.40
N GLY A 68 -39.54 13.40 13.38
CA GLY A 68 -38.14 13.04 13.51
C GLY A 68 -37.38 13.88 14.56
N ASN A 69 -37.69 15.17 14.67
CA ASN A 69 -37.10 16.06 15.68
C ASN A 69 -37.60 15.72 17.10
N ILE A 70 -38.90 15.48 17.26
CA ILE A 70 -39.50 15.08 18.55
C ILE A 70 -38.91 13.74 19.00
N PHE A 71 -38.81 12.77 18.10
CA PHE A 71 -38.22 11.47 18.40
C PHE A 71 -36.78 11.57 18.87
N LYS A 72 -35.96 12.41 18.21
CA LYS A 72 -34.57 12.67 18.62
C LYS A 72 -34.45 13.36 19.97
N GLN A 73 -35.30 14.34 20.26
CA GLN A 73 -35.19 15.17 21.48
C GLN A 73 -35.87 14.56 22.71
N ARG A 74 -37.00 13.88 22.51
CA ARG A 74 -37.94 13.47 23.57
C ARG A 74 -38.26 11.98 23.56
N GLY A 75 -37.79 11.25 22.54
CA GLY A 75 -37.90 9.79 22.46
C GLY A 75 -39.25 9.27 21.99
N LYS A 76 -39.39 7.94 22.03
CA LYS A 76 -40.53 7.18 21.51
C LYS A 76 -41.87 7.62 22.11
N ASN A 77 -41.99 7.60 23.43
CA ASN A 77 -43.27 7.82 24.11
C ASN A 77 -43.87 9.20 23.78
N GLU A 78 -43.04 10.24 23.67
CA GLU A 78 -43.54 11.57 23.30
C GLU A 78 -43.82 11.73 21.81
N SER A 79 -43.19 10.91 20.98
CA SER A 79 -43.52 10.83 19.56
C SER A 79 -44.86 10.15 19.33
N GLU A 80 -45.18 9.11 20.11
CA GLU A 80 -46.49 8.44 20.10
C GLU A 80 -47.60 9.39 20.55
N ARG A 81 -47.42 10.09 21.69
CA ARG A 81 -48.40 11.10 22.15
C ARG A 81 -48.57 12.27 21.17
N TRP A 82 -47.48 12.72 20.57
CA TRP A 82 -47.56 13.75 19.53
C TRP A 82 -48.34 13.25 18.31
N LEU A 83 -48.11 12.00 17.90
CA LEU A 83 -48.82 11.40 16.76
C LEU A 83 -50.33 11.27 17.04
N GLU A 84 -50.72 10.90 18.25
CA GLU A 84 -52.12 10.91 18.71
C GLU A 84 -52.74 12.31 18.64
N SER A 85 -51.98 13.34 19.05
CA SER A 85 -52.45 14.74 18.97
C SER A 85 -52.64 15.22 17.53
N VAL A 86 -51.78 14.74 16.62
CA VAL A 86 -51.89 15.02 15.18
C VAL A 86 -53.10 14.27 14.61
N GLU A 87 -53.35 13.02 14.98
CA GLU A 87 -54.53 12.26 14.54
C GLU A 87 -55.86 12.92 14.96
N GLN A 88 -55.93 13.48 16.17
CA GLN A 88 -57.10 14.21 16.67
C GLN A 88 -57.39 15.50 15.89
N GLN A 89 -56.38 16.09 15.25
CA GLN A 89 -56.52 17.30 14.42
C GLN A 89 -56.98 16.99 12.98
N SER A 90 -57.41 15.74 12.70
CA SER A 90 -57.99 15.27 11.43
C SER A 90 -57.11 15.39 10.15
N PRO A 91 -55.85 14.93 10.17
CA PRO A 91 -55.03 14.83 8.95
C PRO A 91 -55.52 13.72 8.00
N ASP A 92 -55.21 13.88 6.71
CA ASP A 92 -55.49 12.89 5.68
C ASP A 92 -54.94 11.50 6.07
N LYS A 93 -55.73 10.42 5.83
CA LYS A 93 -55.34 9.03 6.12
C LYS A 93 -54.00 8.63 5.51
N LYS A 94 -53.62 9.22 4.36
CA LYS A 94 -52.32 9.01 3.71
C LYS A 94 -51.16 9.61 4.52
N ILE A 95 -51.37 10.79 5.12
CA ILE A 95 -50.40 11.43 6.02
C ILE A 95 -50.21 10.55 7.26
N MET A 96 -51.29 10.09 7.90
CA MET A 96 -51.19 9.22 9.07
C MET A 96 -50.49 7.89 8.77
N ARG A 97 -50.74 7.29 7.60
CA ARG A 97 -49.98 6.10 7.18
C ARG A 97 -48.49 6.39 7.00
N HIS A 98 -48.13 7.53 6.41
CA HIS A 98 -46.74 7.96 6.26
C HIS A 98 -46.07 8.17 7.63
N LEU A 99 -46.72 8.88 8.54
CA LEU A 99 -46.18 9.17 9.88
C LEU A 99 -46.04 7.92 10.75
N ASN A 100 -47.03 7.03 10.74
CA ASN A 100 -46.96 5.76 11.46
C ASN A 100 -45.80 4.89 10.95
N LYS A 101 -45.64 4.79 9.63
CA LYS A 101 -44.50 4.08 9.03
C LYS A 101 -43.17 4.73 9.45
N LYS A 102 -43.07 6.05 9.36
CA LYS A 102 -41.86 6.79 9.75
C LYS A 102 -41.51 6.59 11.23
N LEU A 103 -42.50 6.56 12.12
CA LEU A 103 -42.29 6.29 13.54
C LEU A 103 -41.80 4.84 13.76
N ALA A 104 -42.39 3.86 13.08
CA ALA A 104 -41.93 2.48 13.13
C ALA A 104 -40.46 2.38 12.68
N ASP A 105 -40.11 2.98 11.52
CA ASP A 105 -38.74 3.01 11.00
C ASP A 105 -37.75 3.66 12.00
N LEU A 106 -38.17 4.72 12.71
CA LEU A 106 -37.36 5.38 13.74
C LEU A 106 -37.15 4.51 14.99
N ILE A 107 -38.19 3.79 15.42
CA ILE A 107 -38.14 2.86 16.56
C ILE A 107 -37.22 1.68 16.22
N ASP A 108 -37.38 1.09 15.04
CA ASP A 108 -36.56 -0.02 14.58
C ASP A 108 -35.09 0.39 14.49
N TYR A 109 -34.83 1.57 13.92
CA TYR A 109 -33.48 2.15 13.91
C TYR A 109 -32.92 2.36 15.33
N GLN A 110 -33.70 2.88 16.27
CA GLN A 110 -33.25 3.06 17.65
C GLN A 110 -32.96 1.72 18.35
N ASN A 111 -33.77 0.70 18.10
CA ASN A 111 -33.58 -0.65 18.65
C ASN A 111 -32.32 -1.31 18.07
N LEU A 112 -32.11 -1.19 16.76
CA LEU A 112 -30.88 -1.62 16.07
C LEU A 112 -29.64 -0.93 16.66
N GLN A 113 -29.72 0.39 16.92
CA GLN A 113 -28.62 1.14 17.55
C GLN A 113 -28.38 0.74 19.01
N ARG A 114 -29.43 0.41 19.77
CA ARG A 114 -29.30 -0.08 21.16
C ARG A 114 -28.74 -1.51 21.23
N ALA A 115 -29.07 -2.37 20.27
CA ALA A 115 -28.45 -3.67 20.10
C ALA A 115 -26.97 -3.55 19.72
N ARG A 116 -26.61 -2.51 18.96
CA ARG A 116 -25.24 -2.07 18.68
C ARG A 116 -24.63 -1.30 19.86
N ARG A 117 -24.47 -1.93 21.03
CA ARG A 117 -23.57 -1.36 22.06
C ARG A 117 -22.17 -1.17 21.44
N PRO A 118 -21.51 -0.02 21.64
CA PRO A 118 -20.15 0.18 21.17
C PRO A 118 -19.23 -0.69 22.04
N ARG A 119 -18.92 -1.90 21.58
CA ARG A 119 -17.63 -2.51 21.91
C ARG A 119 -16.57 -1.60 21.29
N GLY A 120 -15.54 -1.24 22.06
CA GLY A 120 -14.45 -0.38 21.61
C GLY A 120 -13.88 -0.84 20.27
N SER A 121 -13.25 0.08 19.52
CA SER A 121 -12.56 -0.13 18.23
C SER A 121 -12.87 -1.50 17.60
N GLN A 122 -13.94 -1.61 16.79
CA GLN A 122 -14.32 -2.88 16.16
C GLN A 122 -13.13 -3.46 15.38
N THR A 123 -12.46 -4.43 15.98
CA THR A 123 -11.37 -5.16 15.35
C THR A 123 -11.97 -6.14 14.35
N SER A 124 -11.59 -6.00 13.08
CA SER A 124 -11.99 -6.92 12.02
C SER A 124 -11.04 -8.13 11.98
N ASN A 125 -11.58 -9.29 11.62
CA ASN A 125 -10.81 -10.54 11.48
C ASN A 125 -10.39 -10.82 10.05
N VAL A 126 -10.78 -9.97 9.08
CA VAL A 126 -10.40 -10.15 7.68
C VAL A 126 -8.88 -10.04 7.51
N ARG A 127 -8.36 -10.78 6.53
CA ARG A 127 -6.95 -10.80 6.16
C ARG A 127 -6.86 -10.85 4.65
N ALA A 128 -6.09 -9.94 4.08
CA ALA A 128 -5.66 -10.01 2.69
C ALA A 128 -4.14 -10.21 2.66
N GLN A 129 -3.68 -11.08 1.76
CA GLN A 129 -2.26 -11.24 1.46
C GLN A 129 -2.02 -10.66 0.08
N LEU A 130 -1.15 -9.65 -0.01
CA LEU A 130 -0.69 -9.14 -1.29
C LEU A 130 0.25 -10.17 -1.91
N VAL A 131 0.11 -10.38 -3.22
CA VAL A 131 0.98 -11.26 -4.01
C VAL A 131 1.74 -10.35 -4.96
N ASP A 132 3.08 -10.38 -4.94
CA ASP A 132 3.93 -9.49 -5.74
C ASP A 132 3.51 -8.01 -5.65
N GLY A 133 3.31 -7.52 -4.42
CA GLY A 133 2.97 -6.12 -4.13
C GLY A 133 1.57 -5.66 -4.56
N GLY A 134 0.67 -6.56 -4.99
CA GLY A 134 -0.70 -6.17 -5.35
C GLY A 134 -1.77 -7.14 -4.86
N HIS A 135 -3.02 -6.68 -4.92
CA HIS A 135 -4.15 -7.40 -4.36
C HIS A 135 -4.60 -8.55 -5.28
N PRO A 136 -4.85 -9.76 -4.77
CA PRO A 136 -5.27 -10.91 -5.59
C PRO A 136 -6.65 -10.71 -6.24
N ASN A 137 -7.53 -9.93 -5.62
CA ASN A 137 -8.83 -9.55 -6.17
C ASN A 137 -8.83 -8.27 -7.02
N ASP A 138 -7.67 -7.69 -7.33
CA ASP A 138 -7.64 -6.63 -8.34
C ASP A 138 -8.20 -7.20 -9.65
N LEU A 139 -9.20 -6.52 -10.23
CA LEU A 139 -9.86 -6.94 -11.46
C LEU A 139 -8.86 -7.23 -12.58
N ARG A 140 -7.79 -6.42 -12.69
CA ARG A 140 -6.79 -6.56 -13.73
C ARG A 140 -5.96 -7.82 -13.57
N ARG A 141 -5.82 -8.33 -12.34
CA ARG A 141 -5.00 -9.50 -12.01
C ARG A 141 -5.74 -10.83 -12.13
N GLN A 142 -7.02 -10.82 -12.51
CA GLN A 142 -7.77 -12.04 -12.72
C GLN A 142 -7.30 -12.80 -13.97
N ASN A 143 -7.55 -14.10 -13.99
CA ASN A 143 -7.31 -14.90 -15.19
C ASN A 143 -8.33 -14.55 -16.29
N PRO A 144 -7.91 -14.52 -17.57
CA PRO A 144 -8.85 -14.32 -18.68
C PRO A 144 -9.98 -15.35 -18.70
N ALA A 145 -11.22 -14.89 -18.88
CA ALA A 145 -12.38 -15.77 -19.02
C ALA A 145 -13.30 -15.33 -20.18
N LEU A 146 -13.97 -16.31 -20.80
CA LEU A 146 -14.90 -16.05 -21.91
C LEU A 146 -16.26 -15.53 -21.43
N ASN A 147 -16.66 -15.81 -20.19
CA ASN A 147 -17.92 -15.37 -19.64
C ASN A 147 -17.73 -14.77 -18.26
N TRP A 148 -18.29 -13.58 -18.05
CA TRP A 148 -18.23 -12.84 -16.80
C TRP A 148 -19.62 -12.40 -16.37
N THR A 149 -19.89 -12.51 -15.07
CA THR A 149 -21.05 -11.87 -14.43
C THR A 149 -20.54 -10.80 -13.47
N ILE A 150 -20.99 -9.56 -13.67
CA ILE A 150 -20.60 -8.41 -12.86
C ILE A 150 -21.80 -7.99 -12.02
N TYR A 151 -21.64 -7.98 -10.70
CA TYR A 151 -22.63 -7.47 -9.76
C TYR A 151 -22.24 -6.06 -9.33
N ILE A 152 -23.19 -5.13 -9.36
CA ILE A 152 -22.96 -3.73 -8.98
C ILE A 152 -23.90 -3.34 -7.83
N ASP A 153 -23.31 -2.72 -6.80
CA ASP A 153 -24.03 -2.07 -5.71
C ASP A 153 -23.29 -0.80 -5.26
N GLU A 154 -23.93 -0.01 -4.40
CA GLU A 154 -23.46 1.27 -3.94
C GLU A 154 -23.49 1.44 -2.41
N SER A 155 -22.72 2.42 -1.92
CA SER A 155 -22.91 3.00 -0.60
C SER A 155 -22.98 4.53 -0.69
N GLY A 156 -23.52 5.15 0.36
CA GLY A 156 -23.76 6.58 0.39
C GLY A 156 -25.12 6.99 -0.17
N ARG A 157 -25.35 8.30 -0.25
CA ARG A 157 -26.67 8.87 -0.60
C ARG A 157 -26.59 9.90 -1.71
N ILE A 158 -25.47 10.62 -1.81
CA ILE A 158 -25.26 11.74 -2.71
C ILE A 158 -24.41 11.27 -3.90
N PHE A 159 -24.99 11.34 -5.10
CA PHE A 159 -24.40 10.90 -6.37
C PHE A 159 -24.51 12.00 -7.43
N ASP A 160 -24.59 13.25 -6.99
CA ASP A 160 -24.64 14.44 -7.84
C ASP A 160 -23.51 15.40 -7.47
N GLU A 161 -23.48 16.57 -8.12
CA GLU A 161 -22.44 17.58 -7.95
C GLU A 161 -22.24 18.05 -6.50
N SER A 162 -23.26 17.94 -5.64
CA SER A 162 -23.16 18.32 -4.23
C SER A 162 -22.25 17.41 -3.41
N ALA A 163 -21.90 16.23 -3.92
CA ALA A 163 -20.90 15.37 -3.27
C ALA A 163 -19.53 16.05 -3.17
N SER A 164 -19.18 16.92 -4.12
CA SER A 164 -17.90 17.65 -4.15
C SER A 164 -17.69 18.61 -2.97
N GLU A 165 -18.77 19.01 -2.30
CA GLU A 165 -18.71 19.84 -1.08
C GLU A 165 -18.42 19.01 0.18
N LEU A 166 -18.53 17.68 0.09
CA LEU A 166 -18.30 16.76 1.19
C LEU A 166 -16.87 16.21 1.18
N ASN A 167 -16.33 15.98 2.37
CA ASN A 167 -15.09 15.23 2.54
C ASN A 167 -15.24 13.81 1.98
N ASP A 168 -14.23 13.29 1.28
CA ASP A 168 -14.20 11.94 0.70
C ASP A 168 -14.44 10.81 1.70
N ALA A 169 -14.15 11.03 2.99
CA ALA A 169 -14.44 10.07 4.06
C ALA A 169 -15.87 10.16 4.59
N ASN A 170 -16.69 11.08 4.08
CA ASN A 170 -18.08 11.23 4.51
C ASN A 170 -18.92 10.03 4.04
N LYS A 171 -19.69 9.46 4.96
CA LYS A 171 -20.58 8.32 4.72
C LYS A 171 -21.67 8.60 3.68
N ASP A 172 -22.04 9.87 3.48
CA ASP A 172 -23.10 10.26 2.56
C ASP A 172 -22.59 10.38 1.11
N VAL A 173 -21.27 10.46 0.89
CA VAL A 173 -20.67 10.46 -0.45
C VAL A 173 -20.92 9.11 -1.13
N GLY A 174 -21.41 9.16 -2.37
CA GLY A 174 -21.65 7.98 -3.21
C GLY A 174 -20.37 7.23 -3.54
N ARG A 175 -20.42 5.91 -3.39
CA ARG A 175 -19.35 4.98 -3.79
C ARG A 175 -19.99 3.81 -4.52
N LEU A 176 -19.51 3.50 -5.71
CA LEU A 176 -20.00 2.38 -6.50
C LEU A 176 -18.94 1.29 -6.57
N VAL A 177 -19.40 0.05 -6.50
CA VAL A 177 -18.52 -1.12 -6.49
C VAL A 177 -19.05 -2.18 -7.42
N ALA A 178 -18.12 -2.84 -8.10
CA ALA A 178 -18.36 -3.97 -8.99
C ALA A 178 -17.62 -5.19 -8.45
N LEU A 179 -18.34 -6.33 -8.44
CA LEU A 179 -17.79 -7.65 -8.23
C LEU A 179 -17.91 -8.44 -9.54
N ALA A 180 -16.78 -8.70 -10.19
CA ALA A 180 -16.67 -9.48 -11.42
C ALA A 180 -16.36 -10.95 -11.11
N VAL A 181 -17.29 -11.84 -11.44
CA VAL A 181 -17.18 -13.27 -11.21
C VAL A 181 -17.05 -13.98 -12.56
N PRO A 182 -15.93 -14.68 -12.83
CA PRO A 182 -15.79 -15.45 -14.06
C PRO A 182 -16.61 -16.74 -13.96
N SER A 183 -17.13 -17.25 -15.09
CA SER A 183 -18.08 -18.37 -15.09
C SER A 183 -17.54 -19.70 -14.52
N ASN A 184 -16.21 -19.84 -14.44
CA ASN A 184 -15.56 -21.02 -13.84
C ASN A 184 -15.48 -20.95 -12.31
N VAL A 185 -15.85 -19.82 -11.70
CA VAL A 185 -15.83 -19.62 -10.25
C VAL A 185 -17.24 -19.71 -9.70
N LYS A 186 -17.40 -20.49 -8.64
CA LYS A 186 -18.68 -20.65 -7.95
C LYS A 186 -18.58 -20.07 -6.55
N LEU A 187 -19.32 -18.99 -6.33
CA LEU A 187 -19.58 -18.47 -4.99
C LEU A 187 -20.87 -19.11 -4.46
N SER A 188 -20.85 -19.53 -3.19
CA SER A 188 -22.05 -20.08 -2.55
C SER A 188 -23.14 -19.00 -2.47
N PRO A 189 -24.37 -19.28 -2.94
CA PRO A 189 -25.50 -18.35 -2.79
C PRO A 189 -25.67 -17.95 -1.32
N LEU A 190 -25.91 -16.66 -1.06
CA LEU A 190 -26.29 -16.19 0.27
C LEU A 190 -27.81 -16.20 0.40
N ASP A 191 -28.30 -16.53 1.60
CA ASP A 191 -29.65 -16.15 2.01
C ASP A 191 -29.76 -14.61 2.04
N PHE A 192 -30.98 -14.08 2.18
CA PHE A 192 -31.19 -12.64 2.23
C PHE A 192 -30.22 -11.96 3.21
N PHE A 193 -29.36 -11.09 2.68
CA PHE A 193 -28.31 -10.41 3.42
C PHE A 193 -28.31 -8.92 3.06
N HIS A 194 -28.31 -8.08 4.08
CA HIS A 194 -28.10 -6.64 3.94
C HIS A 194 -27.03 -6.18 4.94
N ALA A 195 -25.90 -5.70 4.44
CA ALA A 195 -24.73 -5.38 5.25
C ALA A 195 -25.01 -4.26 6.27
N ALA A 196 -25.94 -3.34 5.95
CA ALA A 196 -26.36 -2.29 6.87
C ALA A 196 -27.09 -2.83 8.13
N GLU A 197 -27.60 -4.06 8.08
CA GLU A 197 -28.36 -4.74 9.14
C GLU A 197 -27.57 -5.88 9.80
N ALA A 198 -26.53 -6.39 9.14
CA ALA A 198 -25.72 -7.52 9.61
C ALA A 198 -24.75 -7.16 10.77
N PRO A 199 -24.40 -8.14 11.62
CA PRO A 199 -23.28 -8.04 12.56
C PRO A 199 -21.92 -7.90 11.85
N SER A 200 -20.94 -7.30 12.53
CA SER A 200 -19.61 -7.06 11.97
C SER A 200 -18.90 -8.36 11.58
N GLU A 201 -19.06 -9.40 12.40
CA GLU A 201 -18.45 -10.72 12.18
C GLU A 201 -18.99 -11.40 10.92
N GLN A 202 -20.29 -11.25 10.64
CA GLN A 202 -20.92 -11.80 9.44
C GLN A 202 -20.43 -11.11 8.16
N ILE A 203 -20.23 -9.79 8.22
CA ILE A 203 -19.64 -9.03 7.10
C ILE A 203 -18.19 -9.49 6.87
N ASP A 204 -17.42 -9.69 7.95
CA ASP A 204 -16.05 -10.17 7.86
C ASP A 204 -15.97 -11.56 7.21
N GLU A 205 -16.86 -12.49 7.57
CA GLU A 205 -16.94 -13.82 6.95
C GLU A 205 -17.24 -13.75 5.44
N ILE A 206 -18.22 -12.94 5.05
CA ILE A 206 -18.59 -12.78 3.63
C ILE A 206 -17.45 -12.12 2.85
N LEU A 207 -16.84 -11.08 3.41
CA LEU A 207 -15.72 -10.41 2.77
C LEU A 207 -14.51 -11.34 2.66
N GLN A 208 -14.19 -12.13 3.69
CA GLN A 208 -13.08 -13.09 3.63
C GLN A 208 -13.29 -14.12 2.52
N ARG A 209 -14.52 -14.64 2.34
CA ARG A 209 -14.82 -15.55 1.22
C ARG A 209 -14.54 -14.93 -0.14
N LEU A 210 -14.76 -13.62 -0.29
CA LEU A 210 -14.41 -12.91 -1.53
C LEU A 210 -12.90 -12.76 -1.67
N LEU A 211 -12.21 -12.39 -0.59
CA LEU A 211 -10.76 -12.23 -0.57
C LEU A 211 -10.02 -13.55 -0.90
N ASP A 212 -10.60 -14.68 -0.50
CA ASP A 212 -10.05 -16.02 -0.77
C ASP A 212 -10.44 -16.56 -2.16
N ALA A 213 -11.43 -15.95 -2.83
CA ALA A 213 -11.93 -16.41 -4.12
C ALA A 213 -11.25 -15.69 -5.30
N PRO A 214 -11.05 -16.35 -6.45
CA PRO A 214 -10.50 -15.72 -7.66
C PRO A 214 -11.59 -14.91 -8.39
N VAL A 215 -11.96 -13.78 -7.78
CA VAL A 215 -12.94 -12.81 -8.28
C VAL A 215 -12.33 -11.42 -8.35
N GLY A 216 -12.77 -10.63 -9.32
CA GLY A 216 -12.31 -9.25 -9.50
C GLY A 216 -13.19 -8.26 -8.74
N ILE A 217 -12.57 -7.32 -8.03
CA ILE A 217 -13.24 -6.22 -7.34
C ILE A 217 -12.74 -4.91 -7.92
N PHE A 218 -13.67 -4.01 -8.21
CA PHE A 218 -13.33 -2.66 -8.65
C PHE A 218 -14.36 -1.64 -8.16
N GLY A 219 -13.92 -0.47 -7.69
CA GLY A 219 -14.84 0.58 -7.27
C GLY A 219 -14.26 1.98 -7.30
N PHE A 220 -15.13 2.98 -7.41
CA PHE A 220 -14.76 4.40 -7.35
C PHE A 220 -15.76 5.22 -6.52
N SER A 221 -15.30 6.36 -5.99
CA SER A 221 -16.16 7.36 -5.34
C SER A 221 -16.57 8.45 -6.32
N VAL A 222 -17.80 8.95 -6.23
CA VAL A 222 -18.29 10.05 -7.09
C VAL A 222 -17.48 11.34 -6.98
N ASN A 223 -16.72 11.53 -5.90
CA ASN A 223 -15.77 12.65 -5.74
C ASN A 223 -14.49 12.50 -6.57
N ASN A 224 -14.27 11.35 -7.23
CA ASN A 224 -13.16 11.20 -8.15
C ASN A 224 -13.32 12.21 -9.30
N ARG A 225 -12.27 12.99 -9.57
CA ARG A 225 -12.27 14.05 -10.60
C ARG A 225 -12.68 13.58 -11.99
N SER A 226 -12.49 12.29 -12.27
CA SER A 226 -12.81 11.64 -13.54
C SER A 226 -14.30 11.27 -13.69
N ALA A 227 -15.05 11.23 -12.58
CA ALA A 227 -16.44 10.82 -12.53
C ALA A 227 -17.38 12.04 -12.52
N GLN A 228 -17.47 12.77 -13.62
CA GLN A 228 -18.31 13.98 -13.74
C GLN A 228 -19.70 13.67 -14.29
N HIS A 229 -20.44 12.80 -13.61
CA HIS A 229 -21.85 12.52 -13.95
C HIS A 229 -22.79 13.24 -12.99
N VAL A 230 -23.98 13.55 -13.48
CA VAL A 230 -24.99 14.34 -12.75
C VAL A 230 -25.94 13.45 -11.94
N ASP A 231 -26.04 12.17 -12.30
CA ASP A 231 -26.93 11.22 -11.64
C ASP A 231 -26.29 9.85 -11.40
N TRP A 232 -26.94 9.07 -10.54
CA TRP A 232 -26.52 7.72 -10.15
C TRP A 232 -26.35 6.78 -11.35
N LEU A 233 -27.26 6.82 -12.34
CA LEU A 233 -27.18 5.89 -13.47
C LEU A 233 -25.98 6.21 -14.36
N GLY A 234 -25.69 7.50 -14.58
CA GLY A 234 -24.48 7.93 -15.26
C GLY A 234 -23.22 7.39 -14.59
N HIS A 235 -23.15 7.45 -13.25
CA HIS A 235 -22.04 6.86 -12.51
C HIS A 235 -21.98 5.32 -12.59
N VAL A 236 -23.12 4.61 -12.61
CA VAL A 236 -23.17 3.16 -12.83
C VAL A 236 -22.63 2.81 -14.22
N LEU A 237 -23.09 3.50 -15.27
CA LEU A 237 -22.61 3.28 -16.64
C LEU A 237 -21.13 3.64 -16.78
N HIS A 238 -20.64 4.61 -16.00
CA HIS A 238 -19.21 4.91 -15.91
C HIS A 238 -18.42 3.76 -15.28
N LEU A 239 -18.93 3.17 -14.18
CA LEU A 239 -18.33 1.98 -13.57
C LEU A 239 -18.22 0.85 -14.58
N VAL A 240 -19.30 0.58 -15.34
CA VAL A 240 -19.32 -0.47 -16.36
C VAL A 240 -18.23 -0.26 -17.41
N ARG A 241 -18.07 0.96 -17.93
CA ARG A 241 -16.98 1.27 -18.88
C ARG A 241 -15.61 0.96 -18.29
N TRP A 242 -15.35 1.39 -17.05
CA TRP A 242 -14.07 1.16 -16.37
C TRP A 242 -13.79 -0.31 -16.11
N VAL A 243 -14.82 -1.07 -15.69
CA VAL A 243 -14.70 -2.52 -15.47
C VAL A 243 -14.36 -3.22 -16.78
N LEU A 244 -15.07 -2.93 -17.88
CA LEU A 244 -14.82 -3.56 -19.19
C LEU A 244 -13.41 -3.30 -19.73
N LEU A 245 -12.88 -2.10 -19.50
CA LEU A 245 -11.53 -1.75 -19.96
C LEU A 245 -10.45 -2.48 -19.17
N GLN A 246 -10.71 -2.85 -17.93
CA GLN A 246 -9.79 -3.59 -17.05
C GLN A 246 -10.00 -5.11 -17.08
N LEU A 247 -11.15 -5.58 -17.58
CA LEU A 247 -11.54 -6.98 -17.54
C LEU A 247 -10.58 -7.86 -18.37
N PRO A 248 -9.99 -8.92 -17.80
CA PRO A 248 -9.16 -9.86 -18.55
C PRO A 248 -10.01 -10.66 -19.55
N VAL A 249 -9.82 -10.40 -20.85
CA VAL A 249 -10.52 -11.08 -21.94
C VAL A 249 -9.54 -11.91 -22.79
N PRO A 250 -9.89 -13.15 -23.21
CA PRO A 250 -9.05 -13.97 -24.08
C PRO A 250 -8.84 -13.32 -25.45
N ILE A 251 -7.63 -13.45 -26.02
CA ILE A 251 -7.23 -12.84 -27.30
C ILE A 251 -7.58 -13.74 -28.53
N SER A 252 -8.30 -14.85 -28.33
CA SER A 252 -8.69 -15.78 -29.41
C SER A 252 -10.11 -15.51 -29.95
N GLU A 253 -10.47 -16.12 -31.09
CA GLU A 253 -11.71 -15.94 -31.89
C GLU A 253 -13.05 -16.27 -31.18
N GLY A 254 -13.10 -16.30 -29.84
CA GLY A 254 -14.31 -16.53 -29.05
C GLY A 254 -15.04 -15.24 -28.71
N SER A 255 -16.38 -15.28 -28.73
CA SER A 255 -17.21 -14.22 -28.16
C SER A 255 -16.99 -14.14 -26.64
N CYS A 256 -16.67 -12.96 -26.11
CA CYS A 256 -16.62 -12.72 -24.67
C CYS A 256 -17.97 -12.18 -24.21
N LYS A 257 -18.66 -12.92 -23.35
CA LYS A 257 -19.99 -12.54 -22.84
C LYS A 257 -19.88 -11.91 -21.47
N VAL A 258 -20.42 -10.71 -21.33
CA VAL A 258 -20.41 -9.98 -20.06
C VAL A 258 -21.85 -9.63 -19.70
N GLN A 259 -22.32 -10.20 -18.59
CA GLN A 259 -23.62 -9.85 -18.01
C GLN A 259 -23.39 -8.95 -16.79
N VAL A 260 -24.01 -7.77 -16.79
CA VAL A 260 -23.96 -6.82 -15.68
C VAL A 260 -25.32 -6.80 -14.99
N LEU A 261 -25.32 -7.11 -13.70
CA LEU A 261 -26.48 -7.12 -12.83
C LEU A 261 -26.36 -5.98 -11.80
N ILE A 262 -27.25 -5.00 -11.89
CA ILE A 262 -27.20 -3.76 -11.10
C ILE A 262 -28.27 -3.82 -10.02
N GLU A 263 -27.92 -3.61 -8.74
CA GLU A 263 -28.92 -3.51 -7.68
C GLU A 263 -29.93 -2.39 -8.00
N GLN A 264 -31.23 -2.71 -7.85
CA GLN A 264 -32.27 -1.73 -8.08
C GLN A 264 -32.36 -0.70 -6.93
N ARG A 265 -32.00 0.54 -7.23
CA ARG A 265 -32.23 1.70 -6.34
C ARG A 265 -33.65 2.24 -6.48
N GLY A 266 -34.51 1.96 -5.49
CA GLY A 266 -35.91 2.43 -5.42
C GLY A 266 -36.93 1.57 -6.18
N SER A 267 -38.23 1.73 -5.91
CA SER A 267 -39.26 0.74 -6.30
C SER A 267 -39.79 0.81 -7.75
N ASP A 268 -39.34 1.72 -8.62
CA ASP A 268 -39.99 1.98 -9.93
C ASP A 268 -39.08 2.02 -11.18
N ARG A 269 -37.83 1.56 -11.11
CA ARG A 269 -36.87 1.68 -12.24
C ARG A 269 -36.93 0.58 -13.32
N GLN A 270 -37.84 -0.39 -13.21
CA GLN A 270 -38.06 -1.43 -14.24
C GLN A 270 -38.54 -0.91 -15.61
N SER A 271 -38.75 0.41 -15.76
CA SER A 271 -39.16 1.01 -17.04
C SER A 271 -37.99 1.53 -17.90
N GLU A 272 -36.77 1.63 -17.35
CA GLU A 272 -35.58 2.02 -18.12
C GLU A 272 -35.01 0.81 -18.87
N ASN A 273 -35.01 0.88 -20.20
CA ASN A 273 -34.45 -0.16 -21.05
C ASN A 273 -32.94 0.04 -21.22
N LEU A 274 -32.13 -0.73 -20.50
CA LEU A 274 -30.66 -0.67 -20.53
C LEU A 274 -30.04 -1.21 -21.83
N LEU A 275 -30.84 -1.75 -22.76
CA LEU A 275 -30.37 -2.29 -24.04
C LEU A 275 -29.66 -1.24 -24.92
N TYR A 276 -30.11 0.01 -24.88
CA TYR A 276 -29.44 1.07 -25.64
C TYR A 276 -28.07 1.40 -25.04
N SER A 277 -28.00 1.52 -23.71
CA SER A 277 -26.75 1.76 -22.99
C SER A 277 -25.75 0.62 -23.17
N SER A 278 -26.21 -0.64 -23.20
CA SER A 278 -25.33 -1.78 -23.44
C SER A 278 -24.70 -1.73 -24.84
N ARG A 279 -25.51 -1.47 -25.88
CA ARG A 279 -25.03 -1.35 -27.27
C ARG A 279 -24.09 -0.16 -27.48
N GLU A 280 -24.36 0.96 -26.83
CA GLU A 280 -23.50 2.14 -26.89
C GLU A 280 -22.12 1.86 -26.30
N ILE A 281 -22.06 1.31 -25.08
CA ILE A 281 -20.80 0.94 -24.42
C ILE A 281 -20.03 -0.11 -25.24
N GLU A 282 -20.73 -1.12 -25.76
CA GLU A 282 -20.14 -2.15 -26.62
C GLU A 282 -19.50 -1.54 -27.88
N SER A 283 -20.18 -0.57 -28.53
CA SER A 283 -19.68 0.17 -29.68
C SER A 283 -18.45 1.04 -29.33
N GLU A 284 -18.48 1.72 -28.18
CA GLU A 284 -17.35 2.50 -27.67
C GLU A 284 -16.12 1.61 -27.44
N CYS A 285 -16.27 0.48 -26.75
CA CYS A 285 -15.18 -0.47 -26.50
C CYS A 285 -14.58 -0.99 -27.83
N ARG A 286 -15.42 -1.38 -28.80
CA ARG A 286 -14.95 -1.82 -30.13
C ARG A 286 -14.23 -0.72 -30.90
N ALA A 287 -14.66 0.53 -30.77
CA ALA A 287 -13.98 1.65 -31.43
C ALA A 287 -12.59 1.92 -30.81
N LEU A 288 -12.43 1.69 -29.51
CA LEU A 288 -11.18 1.86 -28.77
C LEU A 288 -10.16 0.75 -29.06
N ASP A 289 -10.52 -0.52 -28.89
CA ASP A 289 -9.66 -1.65 -29.24
C ASP A 289 -10.45 -2.71 -30.05
N PRO A 290 -10.52 -2.57 -31.39
CA PRO A 290 -11.25 -3.51 -32.24
C PRO A 290 -10.75 -4.95 -32.13
N ALA A 291 -9.44 -5.14 -31.88
CA ALA A 291 -8.87 -6.48 -31.78
C ALA A 291 -9.29 -7.18 -30.48
N ARG A 292 -9.37 -6.44 -29.37
CA ARG A 292 -9.76 -6.98 -28.06
C ARG A 292 -11.27 -7.17 -27.90
N PHE A 293 -12.07 -6.26 -28.45
CA PHE A 293 -13.51 -6.19 -28.20
C PHE A 293 -14.39 -6.64 -29.38
N SER A 294 -13.81 -7.15 -30.47
CA SER A 294 -14.55 -7.62 -31.66
C SER A 294 -15.69 -8.58 -31.29
N GLY A 295 -15.44 -9.53 -30.40
CA GLY A 295 -16.39 -10.53 -29.91
C GLY A 295 -17.11 -10.18 -28.61
N LEU A 296 -17.05 -8.94 -28.11
CA LEU A 296 -17.73 -8.55 -26.87
C LEU A 296 -19.25 -8.59 -27.05
N GLU A 297 -19.96 -9.32 -26.20
CA GLU A 297 -21.42 -9.31 -26.06
C GLU A 297 -21.78 -8.77 -24.67
N LEU A 298 -22.39 -7.58 -24.60
CA LEU A 298 -22.69 -6.92 -23.32
C LEU A 298 -24.21 -6.85 -23.05
N THR A 299 -24.61 -7.37 -21.89
CA THR A 299 -25.99 -7.30 -21.38
C THR A 299 -26.02 -6.59 -20.04
N LEU A 300 -26.90 -5.58 -19.90
CA LEU A 300 -27.13 -4.86 -18.65
C LEU A 300 -28.56 -5.10 -18.18
N GLU A 301 -28.73 -5.52 -16.93
CA GLU A 301 -30.03 -5.80 -16.31
C GLU A 301 -30.06 -5.30 -14.86
N PHE A 302 -31.24 -4.90 -14.39
CA PHE A 302 -31.45 -4.65 -12.96
C PHE A 302 -31.77 -5.98 -12.26
N MET A 303 -31.15 -6.21 -11.11
CA MET A 303 -31.44 -7.34 -10.24
C MET A 303 -32.26 -6.92 -9.02
N ASP A 304 -33.06 -7.86 -8.51
CA ASP A 304 -33.80 -7.71 -7.26
C ASP A 304 -32.85 -7.72 -6.05
N LYS A 305 -33.19 -7.01 -4.97
CA LYS A 305 -32.42 -7.00 -3.71
C LYS A 305 -32.27 -8.38 -3.09
N ASN A 306 -33.17 -9.31 -3.39
CA ASN A 306 -33.16 -10.69 -2.93
C ASN A 306 -32.28 -11.60 -3.82
N HIS A 307 -31.58 -11.07 -4.82
CA HIS A 307 -30.67 -11.85 -5.62
C HIS A 307 -29.55 -12.42 -4.71
N SER A 308 -29.31 -13.73 -4.78
CA SER A 308 -28.42 -14.44 -3.84
C SER A 308 -26.95 -14.01 -3.86
N MET A 309 -26.57 -13.28 -4.92
CA MET A 309 -25.23 -12.70 -5.08
C MET A 309 -25.14 -11.23 -4.63
N ASN A 310 -26.27 -10.57 -4.39
CA ASN A 310 -26.30 -9.16 -4.00
C ASN A 310 -25.54 -8.91 -2.70
N GLY A 311 -25.69 -9.83 -1.74
CA GLY A 311 -25.05 -9.68 -0.43
C GLY A 311 -23.52 -9.63 -0.46
N TYR A 312 -22.89 -10.20 -1.48
CA TYR A 312 -21.43 -10.11 -1.65
C TYR A 312 -20.99 -8.70 -2.04
N VAL A 313 -21.63 -8.08 -3.04
CA VAL A 313 -21.26 -6.73 -3.48
C VAL A 313 -21.67 -5.67 -2.44
N ASP A 314 -22.79 -5.86 -1.74
CA ASP A 314 -23.21 -5.03 -0.59
C ASP A 314 -22.19 -5.08 0.54
N ALA A 315 -21.60 -6.25 0.85
CA ALA A 315 -20.54 -6.36 1.85
C ALA A 315 -19.29 -5.51 1.48
N ILE A 316 -18.93 -5.44 0.20
CA ILE A 316 -17.82 -4.60 -0.27
C ILE A 316 -18.19 -3.11 -0.17
N ALA A 317 -19.37 -2.73 -0.68
CA ALA A 317 -19.88 -1.36 -0.64
C ALA A 317 -19.97 -0.84 0.80
N ASN A 318 -20.51 -1.66 1.70
CA ASN A 318 -20.56 -1.36 3.12
C ASN A 318 -19.17 -1.24 3.72
N THR A 319 -18.25 -2.16 3.44
CA THR A 319 -16.88 -2.09 3.97
C THR A 319 -16.21 -0.76 3.63
N TRP A 320 -16.39 -0.27 2.41
CA TRP A 320 -15.84 1.00 1.99
C TRP A 320 -16.56 2.22 2.59
N GLY A 321 -17.89 2.20 2.64
CA GLY A 321 -18.71 3.29 3.19
C GLY A 321 -18.85 3.30 4.72
N SER A 322 -18.40 2.25 5.42
CA SER A 322 -18.59 2.08 6.87
C SER A 322 -17.61 2.90 7.70
N PRO A 323 -17.95 3.22 8.96
CA PRO A 323 -17.00 3.80 9.90
C PRO A 323 -15.94 2.80 10.42
N ASN A 324 -16.04 1.50 10.09
CA ASN A 324 -15.07 0.49 10.53
C ASN A 324 -13.79 0.55 9.66
N LYS A 325 -12.90 1.48 10.02
CA LYS A 325 -11.62 1.69 9.33
C LYS A 325 -10.67 0.49 9.43
N ASP A 326 -10.83 -0.37 10.44
CA ASP A 326 -9.96 -1.54 10.62
C ASP A 326 -10.21 -2.60 9.54
N ARG A 327 -11.49 -2.86 9.19
CA ARG A 327 -11.84 -3.79 8.11
C ARG A 327 -11.27 -3.33 6.76
N LEU A 328 -11.50 -2.07 6.40
CA LEU A 328 -11.02 -1.52 5.13
C LEU A 328 -9.48 -1.56 5.03
N ARG A 329 -8.79 -1.30 6.16
CA ARG A 329 -7.34 -1.40 6.24
C ARG A 329 -6.87 -2.84 6.08
N LYS A 330 -7.45 -3.79 6.82
CA LYS A 330 -7.01 -5.20 6.81
C LYS A 330 -7.37 -5.96 5.54
N SER A 331 -8.44 -5.56 4.86
CA SER A 331 -8.80 -6.12 3.55
C SER A 331 -7.87 -5.63 2.44
N SER A 332 -7.08 -4.57 2.65
CA SER A 332 -6.17 -3.99 1.65
C SER A 332 -6.83 -3.68 0.30
N LEU A 333 -8.15 -3.45 0.28
CA LEU A 333 -8.89 -3.16 -0.94
C LEU A 333 -8.68 -1.73 -1.43
N LEU A 334 -8.55 -0.76 -0.51
CA LEU A 334 -8.33 0.65 -0.85
C LEU A 334 -6.94 0.85 -1.45
N GLY A 335 -6.86 1.57 -2.57
CA GLY A 335 -5.61 1.79 -3.32
C GLY A 335 -5.20 0.64 -4.25
N HIS A 336 -5.89 -0.50 -4.19
CA HIS A 336 -5.67 -1.63 -5.11
C HIS A 336 -6.91 -1.94 -5.94
N CYS A 337 -8.03 -2.24 -5.28
CA CYS A 337 -9.31 -2.57 -5.91
C CYS A 337 -10.28 -1.37 -5.88
N LEU A 338 -10.17 -0.51 -4.86
CA LEU A 338 -11.02 0.66 -4.66
C LEU A 338 -10.19 1.93 -4.87
N VAL A 339 -10.53 2.67 -5.91
CA VAL A 339 -9.75 3.83 -6.39
C VAL A 339 -9.82 4.98 -5.40
N GLU A 340 -8.67 5.55 -5.06
CA GLU A 340 -8.61 6.75 -4.22
C GLU A 340 -9.07 7.98 -5.02
N THR A 341 -9.74 8.93 -4.35
CA THR A 341 -10.28 10.15 -4.99
C THR A 341 -9.22 11.05 -5.61
N LYS A 342 -7.96 10.92 -5.16
CA LYS A 342 -6.80 11.65 -5.67
C LYS A 342 -6.11 10.97 -6.86
N GLU A 343 -6.47 9.73 -7.18
CA GLU A 343 -5.96 9.05 -8.38
C GLU A 343 -6.68 9.60 -9.62
N SER A 344 -6.06 10.60 -10.22
CA SER A 344 -6.46 11.20 -11.48
C SER A 344 -5.77 10.49 -12.63
N SER A 345 -6.37 9.47 -13.25
CA SER A 345 -5.75 8.94 -14.47
C SER A 345 -6.70 8.27 -15.46
N LEU A 346 -7.47 7.25 -15.09
CA LEU A 346 -7.98 6.33 -16.12
C LEU A 346 -8.97 6.95 -17.14
N HIS A 347 -9.98 7.73 -16.74
CA HIS A 347 -10.91 8.31 -17.73
C HIS A 347 -10.26 9.36 -18.64
N HIS A 348 -9.44 10.24 -18.04
CA HIS A 348 -8.66 11.21 -18.79
C HIS A 348 -7.72 10.52 -19.78
N LEU A 349 -7.07 9.42 -19.35
CA LEU A 349 -6.26 8.58 -20.22
C LEU A 349 -7.09 7.93 -21.33
N PHE A 350 -8.30 7.41 -21.05
CA PHE A 350 -9.17 6.84 -22.08
C PHE A 350 -9.58 7.88 -23.14
N LEU A 351 -9.91 9.10 -22.72
CA LEU A 351 -10.22 10.18 -23.65
C LEU A 351 -9.00 10.55 -24.49
N ALA A 352 -7.83 10.69 -23.85
CA ALA A 352 -6.59 11.01 -24.54
C ALA A 352 -6.15 9.90 -25.52
N LEU A 353 -6.41 8.62 -25.19
CA LEU A 353 -6.11 7.46 -26.04
C LEU A 353 -7.08 7.32 -27.22
N ARG A 354 -8.27 7.92 -27.15
CA ARG A 354 -9.24 7.91 -28.25
C ARG A 354 -8.74 8.73 -29.45
N ASP A 355 -7.94 9.75 -29.18
CA ASP A 355 -7.27 10.54 -30.21
C ASP A 355 -6.13 9.71 -30.80
N ARG A 356 -6.25 9.30 -32.07
CA ARG A 356 -5.32 8.37 -32.73
C ARG A 356 -3.88 8.89 -32.90
N GLY A 357 -3.59 10.10 -32.43
CA GLY A 357 -2.29 10.79 -32.49
C GLY A 357 -1.37 10.51 -31.29
N PRO A 358 -0.21 11.18 -31.22
CA PRO A 358 0.66 11.09 -30.05
C PRO A 358 0.01 11.74 -28.81
N LEU A 359 0.19 11.12 -27.65
CA LEU A 359 -0.28 11.67 -26.36
C LEU A 359 0.53 12.90 -25.96
N ALA A 360 -0.09 13.84 -25.24
CA ALA A 360 0.67 14.86 -24.53
C ALA A 360 1.65 14.21 -23.52
N ALA A 361 2.82 14.82 -23.29
CA ALA A 361 3.87 14.20 -22.49
C ALA A 361 3.44 13.86 -21.05
N GLU A 362 2.65 14.74 -20.43
CA GLU A 362 2.06 14.49 -19.11
C GLU A 362 1.11 13.28 -19.12
N ASN A 363 0.25 13.16 -20.14
CA ASN A 363 -0.68 12.04 -20.27
C ASN A 363 0.07 10.72 -20.56
N TRP A 364 1.14 10.78 -21.35
CA TRP A 364 2.02 9.63 -21.58
C TRP A 364 2.67 9.16 -20.29
N TYR A 365 3.21 10.08 -19.47
CA TYR A 365 3.81 9.70 -18.19
C TYR A 365 2.77 9.07 -17.25
N LEU A 366 1.56 9.66 -17.16
CA LEU A 366 0.45 9.08 -16.39
C LEU A 366 0.05 7.69 -16.89
N LEU A 367 0.10 7.46 -18.21
CA LEU A 367 -0.16 6.14 -18.79
C LEU A 367 0.92 5.14 -18.40
N CYS A 368 2.20 5.52 -18.44
CA CYS A 368 3.30 4.69 -17.94
C CYS A 368 3.13 4.35 -16.45
N SER A 369 2.76 5.32 -15.62
CA SER A 369 2.47 5.08 -14.21
C SER A 369 1.30 4.11 -14.01
N ALA A 370 0.20 4.28 -14.78
CA ALA A 370 -0.97 3.43 -14.66
C ALA A 370 -0.75 1.99 -15.18
N ALA A 371 0.10 1.83 -16.21
CA ALA A 371 0.41 0.54 -16.81
C ALA A 371 1.36 -0.33 -15.97
N GLU A 372 2.07 0.25 -14.99
CA GLU A 372 2.96 -0.51 -14.08
C GLU A 372 2.24 -1.69 -13.41
N SER A 373 0.97 -1.49 -13.05
CA SER A 373 0.13 -2.50 -12.40
C SER A 373 -0.83 -3.22 -13.37
N ASP A 374 -0.80 -2.89 -14.66
CA ASP A 374 -1.59 -3.55 -15.70
C ASP A 374 -0.85 -4.83 -16.14
N PRO A 375 -1.54 -5.97 -16.38
CA PRO A 375 -0.91 -7.15 -16.95
C PRO A 375 -0.24 -6.84 -18.29
N ALA A 376 0.77 -7.63 -18.68
CA ALA A 376 1.46 -7.44 -19.96
C ALA A 376 0.51 -7.46 -21.19
N GLN A 377 -0.63 -8.15 -21.10
CA GLN A 377 -1.67 -8.20 -22.13
C GLN A 377 -2.89 -7.31 -21.82
N GLY A 378 -2.81 -6.51 -20.77
CA GLY A 378 -3.83 -5.55 -20.37
C GLY A 378 -3.97 -4.40 -21.37
N PHE A 379 -5.02 -3.60 -21.19
CA PHE A 379 -5.34 -2.52 -22.12
C PHE A 379 -4.24 -1.45 -22.18
N LEU A 380 -3.76 -1.01 -21.02
CA LEU A 380 -2.85 0.13 -20.92
C LEU A 380 -1.48 -0.23 -21.49
N ASN A 381 -0.98 -1.44 -21.19
CA ASN A 381 0.26 -1.92 -21.80
C ASN A 381 0.15 -2.05 -23.32
N ARG A 382 -0.97 -2.54 -23.85
CA ARG A 382 -1.20 -2.61 -25.31
C ARG A 382 -1.27 -1.23 -25.96
N GLU A 383 -1.86 -0.25 -25.29
CA GLU A 383 -1.89 1.12 -25.78
C GLU A 383 -0.51 1.77 -25.72
N LEU A 384 0.29 1.50 -24.70
CA LEU A 384 1.71 1.89 -24.66
C LEU A 384 2.51 1.26 -25.80
N ASP A 385 2.29 -0.02 -26.11
CA ASP A 385 2.95 -0.68 -27.23
C ASP A 385 2.54 -0.07 -28.57
N ARG A 386 1.24 0.18 -28.77
CA ARG A 386 0.72 0.86 -29.98
C ARG A 386 1.31 2.26 -30.13
N LEU A 387 1.37 3.02 -29.03
CA LEU A 387 1.98 4.34 -29.00
C LEU A 387 3.46 4.26 -29.36
N GLY A 388 4.19 3.28 -28.83
CA GLY A 388 5.62 3.08 -29.08
C GLY A 388 5.91 2.71 -30.53
N LEU A 389 5.11 1.83 -31.11
CA LEU A 389 5.19 1.48 -32.53
C LEU A 389 4.89 2.68 -33.44
N LYS A 390 3.91 3.51 -33.09
CA LYS A 390 3.59 4.75 -33.80
C LYS A 390 4.64 5.85 -33.60
N LEU A 391 5.38 5.84 -32.49
CA LEU A 391 6.36 6.87 -32.14
C LEU A 391 7.45 7.02 -33.21
N LYS A 392 7.75 5.94 -33.95
CA LYS A 392 8.65 5.97 -35.12
C LYS A 392 8.22 6.98 -36.19
N GLN A 393 6.93 7.30 -36.26
CA GLN A 393 6.36 8.29 -37.19
C GLN A 393 6.41 9.72 -36.65
N TYR A 394 6.72 9.90 -35.36
CA TYR A 394 6.76 11.20 -34.67
C TYR A 394 8.07 11.37 -33.87
N PRO A 395 9.24 11.55 -34.52
CA PRO A 395 10.53 11.57 -33.83
C PRO A 395 10.66 12.66 -32.75
N HIS A 396 10.03 13.82 -32.96
CA HIS A 396 10.02 14.91 -31.99
C HIS A 396 9.24 14.56 -30.71
N GLN A 397 8.26 13.66 -30.80
CA GLN A 397 7.45 13.26 -29.67
C GLN A 397 8.27 12.50 -28.62
N TRP A 398 9.21 11.65 -29.05
CA TRP A 398 10.12 10.96 -28.14
C TRP A 398 10.92 11.97 -27.30
N THR A 399 11.38 13.08 -27.91
CA THR A 399 12.09 14.15 -27.19
C THR A 399 11.18 14.86 -26.19
N LEU A 400 9.90 15.09 -26.52
CA LEU A 400 8.94 15.69 -25.57
C LEU A 400 8.71 14.79 -24.35
N TYR A 401 8.64 13.47 -24.56
CA TYR A 401 8.53 12.50 -23.47
C TYR A 401 9.78 12.42 -22.62
N LEU A 402 10.97 12.47 -23.25
CA LEU A 402 12.24 12.57 -22.52
C LEU A 402 12.29 13.83 -21.65
N ASN A 403 11.87 14.98 -22.19
CA ASN A 403 11.85 16.25 -21.46
C ASN A 403 10.90 16.21 -20.25
N GLU A 404 9.77 15.50 -20.34
CA GLU A 404 8.85 15.30 -19.21
C GLU A 404 9.52 14.49 -18.09
N VAL A 405 10.23 13.41 -18.43
CA VAL A 405 11.03 12.63 -17.46
C VAL A 405 12.08 13.52 -16.79
N GLN A 406 12.83 14.30 -17.58
CA GLN A 406 13.84 15.23 -17.06
C GLN A 406 13.24 16.29 -16.13
N SER A 407 12.10 16.87 -16.50
CA SER A 407 11.37 17.86 -15.70
C SER A 407 10.95 17.29 -14.34
N ARG A 408 10.42 16.06 -14.31
CA ARG A 408 10.01 15.38 -13.06
C ARG A 408 11.18 15.04 -12.17
N LEU A 409 12.31 14.61 -12.75
CA LEU A 409 13.55 14.36 -12.03
C LEU A 409 14.07 15.64 -11.35
N GLN A 410 14.14 16.74 -12.09
CA GLN A 410 14.56 18.04 -11.57
C GLN A 410 13.66 18.53 -10.42
N ARG A 411 12.35 18.29 -10.53
CA ARG A 411 11.35 18.71 -9.52
C ARG A 411 11.17 17.71 -8.38
N LYS A 412 11.82 16.53 -8.43
CA LYS A 412 11.62 15.41 -7.50
C LYS A 412 10.14 14.97 -7.37
N GLN A 413 9.40 14.99 -8.48
CA GLN A 413 7.97 14.66 -8.55
C GLN A 413 7.73 13.30 -9.22
N TYR A 414 8.21 12.22 -8.62
CA TYR A 414 8.08 10.87 -9.17
C TYR A 414 8.11 9.79 -8.08
N LYS A 415 7.46 8.64 -8.34
CA LYS A 415 7.80 7.37 -7.68
C LYS A 415 8.84 6.63 -8.51
N LEU A 416 9.69 5.86 -7.84
CA LEU A 416 10.79 5.12 -8.47
C LEU A 416 10.32 4.08 -9.48
N SER A 417 9.24 3.36 -9.18
CA SER A 417 8.67 2.35 -10.07
C SER A 417 8.12 2.97 -11.36
N GLU A 418 7.33 4.04 -11.23
CA GLU A 418 6.77 4.82 -12.35
C GLU A 418 7.87 5.36 -13.27
N LEU A 419 8.91 5.96 -12.69
CA LEU A 419 10.07 6.48 -13.43
C LEU A 419 10.79 5.35 -14.18
N GLY A 420 10.97 4.20 -13.52
CA GLY A 420 11.60 3.03 -14.13
C GLY A 420 10.82 2.48 -15.31
N HIS A 421 9.49 2.44 -15.21
CA HIS A 421 8.61 2.01 -16.30
C HIS A 421 8.65 2.99 -17.49
N ALA A 422 8.58 4.30 -17.22
CA ALA A 422 8.63 5.34 -18.26
C ALA A 422 9.97 5.35 -19.02
N ILE A 423 11.11 5.26 -18.32
CA ILE A 423 12.43 5.22 -18.97
C ILE A 423 12.63 3.90 -19.73
N GLY A 424 12.21 2.76 -19.16
CA GLY A 424 12.27 1.46 -19.83
C GLY A 424 11.51 1.48 -21.17
N TRP A 425 10.32 2.09 -21.17
CA TRP A 425 9.54 2.29 -22.40
C TRP A 425 10.26 3.19 -23.42
N LEU A 426 10.86 4.31 -23.00
CA LEU A 426 11.63 5.19 -23.89
C LEU A 426 12.83 4.47 -24.52
N GLN A 427 13.49 3.59 -23.76
CA GLN A 427 14.61 2.79 -24.24
C GLN A 427 14.15 1.76 -25.27
N GLN A 428 13.07 1.03 -24.98
CA GLN A 428 12.51 0.02 -25.89
C GLN A 428 12.09 0.60 -27.25
N TYR A 429 11.51 1.81 -27.24
CA TYR A 429 10.96 2.45 -28.44
C TYR A 429 11.85 3.57 -29.01
N SER A 430 13.13 3.60 -28.62
CA SER A 430 14.14 4.49 -29.20
C SER A 430 14.47 4.11 -30.66
N THR A 431 14.90 5.09 -31.45
CA THR A 431 15.46 4.86 -32.79
C THR A 431 16.99 4.92 -32.76
N ALA A 432 17.67 4.48 -33.83
CA ALA A 432 19.15 4.44 -33.88
C ALA A 432 19.84 5.80 -33.61
N ASN A 433 19.14 6.92 -33.84
CA ASN A 433 19.64 8.28 -33.58
C ASN A 433 19.16 8.87 -32.24
N GLN A 434 18.40 8.10 -31.45
CA GLN A 434 17.84 8.51 -30.17
C GLN A 434 18.43 7.62 -29.09
N SER A 435 19.26 8.18 -28.23
CA SER A 435 19.77 7.48 -27.05
C SER A 435 19.34 8.25 -25.82
N LEU A 436 19.01 7.52 -24.75
CA LEU A 436 18.91 8.11 -23.42
C LEU A 436 20.28 8.73 -23.07
N PRO A 437 20.32 10.00 -22.62
CA PRO A 437 21.52 10.59 -22.04
C PRO A 437 22.07 9.71 -20.93
N ASP A 438 23.38 9.55 -20.90
CA ASP A 438 24.04 8.65 -19.93
C ASP A 438 23.78 9.08 -18.48
N VAL A 439 23.65 10.39 -18.23
CA VAL A 439 23.21 10.95 -16.94
C VAL A 439 21.88 10.37 -16.46
N LEU A 440 20.89 10.24 -17.35
CA LEU A 440 19.58 9.69 -17.00
C LEU A 440 19.63 8.18 -16.80
N LYS A 441 20.44 7.48 -17.61
CA LYS A 441 20.67 6.04 -17.41
C LYS A 441 21.30 5.79 -16.04
N LEU A 442 22.31 6.58 -15.67
CA LEU A 442 22.98 6.47 -14.38
C LEU A 442 21.99 6.70 -13.22
N GLN A 443 21.16 7.74 -13.29
CA GLN A 443 20.13 8.00 -12.27
C GLN A 443 19.14 6.85 -12.11
N LEU A 444 18.68 6.27 -13.23
CA LEU A 444 17.77 5.12 -13.20
C LEU A 444 18.44 3.90 -12.58
N LEU A 445 19.60 3.50 -13.11
CA LEU A 445 20.27 2.28 -12.69
C LEU A 445 20.72 2.41 -11.23
N SER A 446 21.27 3.56 -10.82
CA SER A 446 21.62 3.88 -9.43
C SER A 446 20.42 3.83 -8.47
N SER A 447 19.23 4.14 -8.98
CA SER A 447 17.98 4.04 -8.24
C SER A 447 17.46 2.60 -8.13
N LYS A 448 17.57 1.81 -9.20
CA LYS A 448 17.30 0.36 -9.17
C LYS A 448 18.23 -0.36 -8.21
N LEU A 449 19.51 0.01 -8.18
CA LEU A 449 20.48 -0.51 -7.21
C LEU A 449 20.07 -0.19 -5.77
N ALA A 450 19.62 1.04 -5.50
CA ALA A 450 19.12 1.40 -4.16
C ALA A 450 17.90 0.57 -3.74
N LEU A 451 16.96 0.32 -4.66
CA LEU A 451 15.80 -0.53 -4.41
C LEU A 451 16.20 -1.99 -4.14
N GLY A 452 17.10 -2.54 -4.96
CA GLY A 452 17.64 -3.89 -4.78
C GLY A 452 18.36 -4.03 -3.44
N ASN A 453 19.19 -3.04 -3.07
CA ASN A 453 19.90 -3.01 -1.80
C ASN A 453 18.98 -3.11 -0.57
N HIS A 454 17.84 -2.40 -0.57
CA HIS A 454 16.86 -2.48 0.52
C HIS A 454 16.24 -3.86 0.68
N ARG A 455 16.22 -4.66 -0.40
CA ARG A 455 15.68 -6.02 -0.41
C ARG A 455 16.77 -7.10 -0.32
N GLY A 456 18.03 -6.72 -0.20
CA GLY A 456 19.16 -7.67 -0.25
C GLY A 456 19.35 -8.33 -1.62
N ASP A 457 18.83 -7.76 -2.70
CA ASP A 457 18.97 -8.26 -4.08
C ASP A 457 20.09 -7.55 -4.85
N PHE A 458 20.68 -8.21 -5.84
CA PHE A 458 21.78 -7.68 -6.65
C PHE A 458 21.78 -8.20 -8.06
N ASP A 459 21.80 -7.25 -8.98
CA ASP A 459 21.98 -7.50 -10.40
C ASP A 459 23.38 -7.04 -10.82
N ILE A 460 24.24 -8.02 -11.11
CA ILE A 460 25.62 -7.79 -11.57
C ILE A 460 25.69 -7.00 -12.88
N GLN A 461 24.68 -7.11 -13.76
CA GLN A 461 24.66 -6.37 -15.02
C GLN A 461 24.35 -4.90 -14.77
N ILE A 462 23.35 -4.60 -13.93
CA ILE A 462 23.05 -3.22 -13.52
C ILE A 462 24.25 -2.61 -12.81
N PHE A 463 24.92 -3.37 -11.93
CA PHE A 463 26.14 -2.93 -11.25
C PHE A 463 27.24 -2.53 -12.24
N LYS A 464 27.55 -3.38 -13.22
CA LYS A 464 28.59 -3.12 -14.23
C LYS A 464 28.26 -1.92 -15.11
N GLU A 465 27.00 -1.80 -15.53
CA GLU A 465 26.56 -0.67 -16.34
C GLU A 465 26.60 0.65 -15.56
N CYS A 466 26.17 0.65 -14.30
CA CYS A 466 26.34 1.78 -13.39
C CYS A 466 27.81 2.21 -13.24
N LEU A 467 28.71 1.25 -13.04
CA LEU A 467 30.14 1.55 -12.90
C LEU A 467 30.72 2.20 -14.15
N SER A 468 30.43 1.62 -15.33
CA SER A 468 30.89 2.18 -16.61
C SER A 468 30.35 3.59 -16.84
N LEU A 469 29.07 3.84 -16.51
CA LEU A 469 28.47 5.16 -16.65
C LEU A 469 29.05 6.16 -15.64
N SER A 470 29.27 5.77 -14.38
CA SER A 470 29.92 6.59 -13.37
C SER A 470 31.35 7.00 -13.79
N GLU A 471 32.10 6.10 -14.42
CA GLU A 471 33.43 6.41 -14.95
C GLU A 471 33.37 7.38 -16.13
N GLY A 472 32.46 7.14 -17.08
CA GLY A 472 32.28 8.01 -18.25
C GLY A 472 31.77 9.41 -17.92
N LEU A 473 30.90 9.53 -16.90
CA LEU A 473 30.30 10.79 -16.47
C LEU A 473 31.11 11.53 -15.41
N ARG A 474 32.32 11.06 -15.09
CA ARG A 474 33.15 11.65 -14.04
C ARG A 474 33.44 13.14 -14.27
N ASP A 475 33.65 13.54 -15.52
CA ASP A 475 33.95 14.93 -15.87
C ASP A 475 32.68 15.75 -16.21
N GLU A 476 31.62 15.08 -16.67
CA GLU A 476 30.35 15.71 -17.07
C GLU A 476 29.45 16.01 -15.86
N GLU A 477 29.27 15.02 -14.97
CA GLU A 477 28.39 15.08 -13.80
C GLU A 477 29.07 14.41 -12.58
N PRO A 478 30.18 14.98 -12.05
CA PRO A 478 31.02 14.35 -11.04
C PRO A 478 30.29 13.99 -9.74
N GLN A 479 29.35 14.83 -9.30
CA GLN A 479 28.61 14.60 -8.05
C GLN A 479 27.69 13.38 -8.16
N LEU A 480 26.94 13.27 -9.26
CA LEU A 480 26.07 12.13 -9.53
C LEU A 480 26.89 10.84 -9.70
N ALA A 481 28.00 10.92 -10.45
CA ALA A 481 28.91 9.80 -10.64
C ALA A 481 29.46 9.28 -9.30
N CYS A 482 29.91 10.19 -8.42
CA CYS A 482 30.39 9.86 -7.08
C CYS A 482 29.29 9.22 -6.21
N GLU A 483 28.07 9.77 -6.21
CA GLU A 483 26.94 9.21 -5.45
C GLU A 483 26.59 7.79 -5.90
N ALA A 484 26.62 7.54 -7.22
CA ALA A 484 26.39 6.20 -7.74
C ALA A 484 27.47 5.21 -7.30
N VAL A 485 28.76 5.61 -7.29
CA VAL A 485 29.85 4.78 -6.77
C VAL A 485 29.68 4.48 -5.28
N LEU A 486 29.29 5.46 -4.47
CA LEU A 486 28.98 5.25 -3.04
C LEU A 486 27.86 4.23 -2.84
N ARG A 487 26.78 4.30 -3.64
CA ARG A 487 25.70 3.31 -3.57
C ARG A 487 26.14 1.92 -3.98
N MET A 488 26.93 1.81 -5.05
CA MET A 488 27.49 0.52 -5.48
C MET A 488 28.37 -0.09 -4.39
N ALA A 489 29.20 0.71 -3.71
CA ALA A 489 30.03 0.24 -2.60
C ALA A 489 29.18 -0.24 -1.41
N SER A 490 28.12 0.47 -1.06
CA SER A 490 27.17 0.01 -0.03
C SER A 490 26.43 -1.27 -0.43
N MET A 491 26.27 -1.55 -1.72
CA MET A 491 25.56 -2.74 -2.18
C MET A 491 26.50 -3.95 -2.27
N SER A 492 27.78 -3.75 -2.58
CA SER A 492 28.76 -4.84 -2.63
C SER A 492 28.98 -5.49 -1.26
N THR A 493 28.75 -4.76 -0.17
CA THR A 493 28.82 -5.32 1.20
C THR A 493 27.77 -6.42 1.43
N ASN A 494 26.57 -6.31 0.84
CA ASN A 494 25.53 -7.35 0.96
C ASN A 494 25.95 -8.68 0.30
N PHE A 495 26.89 -8.61 -0.64
CA PHE A 495 27.45 -9.76 -1.36
C PHE A 495 28.76 -10.23 -0.76
N PHE A 496 29.16 -9.69 0.39
CA PHE A 496 30.45 -9.96 1.02
C PHE A 496 31.65 -9.65 0.10
N GLU A 497 31.48 -8.69 -0.83
CA GLU A 497 32.53 -8.18 -1.71
C GLU A 497 32.99 -6.79 -1.24
N PHE A 498 33.82 -6.79 -0.19
CA PHE A 498 34.27 -5.57 0.48
C PHE A 498 35.41 -4.84 -0.25
N GLY A 499 36.22 -5.57 -1.02
CA GLY A 499 37.36 -5.00 -1.74
C GLY A 499 37.04 -4.40 -3.11
N ALA A 500 35.88 -4.73 -3.71
CA ALA A 500 35.63 -4.57 -5.14
C ALA A 500 35.72 -3.11 -5.65
N LEU A 501 35.37 -2.13 -4.81
CA LEU A 501 35.34 -0.71 -5.19
C LEU A 501 36.35 0.16 -4.44
N LYS A 502 37.25 -0.43 -3.62
CA LYS A 502 38.22 0.35 -2.84
C LYS A 502 39.10 1.25 -3.71
N ASP A 503 39.57 0.75 -4.84
CA ASP A 503 40.40 1.53 -5.76
C ASP A 503 39.63 2.68 -6.42
N SER A 504 38.36 2.46 -6.80
CA SER A 504 37.48 3.51 -7.31
C SER A 504 37.26 4.60 -6.26
N LEU A 505 36.98 4.24 -5.00
CA LEU A 505 36.81 5.18 -3.89
C LEU A 505 38.09 5.99 -3.62
N LYS A 506 39.26 5.32 -3.57
CA LYS A 506 40.56 5.99 -3.43
C LYS A 506 40.85 6.92 -4.61
N GLY A 507 40.47 6.53 -5.82
CA GLY A 507 40.57 7.37 -7.01
C GLY A 507 39.74 8.64 -6.93
N TRP A 508 38.59 8.62 -6.26
CA TRP A 508 37.80 9.82 -5.96
C TRP A 508 38.41 10.66 -4.84
N LEU A 509 38.91 10.04 -3.76
CA LEU A 509 39.60 10.73 -2.66
C LEU A 509 40.89 11.42 -3.10
N ALA A 510 41.54 10.94 -4.16
CA ALA A 510 42.70 11.60 -4.75
C ALA A 510 42.36 12.93 -5.48
N GLN A 511 41.07 13.21 -5.74
CA GLN A 511 40.64 14.44 -6.39
C GLN A 511 40.47 15.58 -5.38
N PRO A 512 40.52 16.84 -5.83
CA PRO A 512 40.13 17.97 -4.98
C PRO A 512 38.72 17.78 -4.42
N VAL A 513 38.54 18.12 -3.13
CA VAL A 513 37.25 18.01 -2.42
C VAL A 513 36.08 18.65 -3.18
N ALA A 514 36.34 19.73 -3.93
CA ALA A 514 35.35 20.43 -4.72
C ALA A 514 34.72 19.58 -5.84
N VAL A 515 35.40 18.55 -6.34
CA VAL A 515 34.91 17.69 -7.43
C VAL A 515 33.72 16.85 -6.96
N ALA A 516 33.89 16.07 -5.89
CA ALA A 516 32.79 15.30 -5.31
C ALA A 516 31.82 16.18 -4.48
N GLY A 517 32.32 17.30 -3.96
CA GLY A 517 31.66 18.11 -2.95
C GLY A 517 31.96 17.61 -1.54
N LEU A 518 31.96 18.53 -0.57
CA LEU A 518 32.40 18.27 0.80
C LEU A 518 31.68 17.10 1.47
N ARG A 519 30.36 17.01 1.27
CA ARG A 519 29.52 15.93 1.82
C ARG A 519 29.90 14.57 1.24
N ASN A 520 30.00 14.46 -0.08
CA ASN A 520 30.34 13.19 -0.72
C ASN A 520 31.78 12.78 -0.43
N TYR A 521 32.69 13.74 -0.27
CA TYR A 521 34.05 13.47 0.20
C TYR A 521 34.07 12.82 1.58
N GLY A 522 33.30 13.35 2.55
CA GLY A 522 33.13 12.71 3.86
C GLY A 522 32.50 11.31 3.76
N LYS A 523 31.53 11.12 2.86
CA LYS A 523 30.92 9.80 2.61
C LYS A 523 31.88 8.80 2.01
N LEU A 524 32.77 9.22 1.09
CA LEU A 524 33.81 8.33 0.52
C LEU A 524 34.72 7.79 1.63
N LEU A 525 35.14 8.65 2.56
CA LEU A 525 35.93 8.24 3.73
C LEU A 525 35.14 7.30 4.65
N SER A 526 33.91 7.67 5.00
CA SER A 526 33.03 6.84 5.85
C SER A 526 32.77 5.46 5.22
N THR A 527 32.53 5.38 3.92
CA THR A 527 32.37 4.12 3.19
C THR A 527 33.66 3.31 3.16
N LEU A 528 34.81 3.94 2.91
CA LEU A 528 36.10 3.23 2.94
C LEU A 528 36.38 2.63 4.33
N GLY A 529 36.09 3.39 5.39
CA GLY A 529 36.20 2.90 6.76
C GLY A 529 35.28 1.70 7.04
N GLN A 530 34.05 1.70 6.52
CA GLN A 530 33.16 0.53 6.63
C GLN A 530 33.74 -0.69 5.91
N LEU A 531 34.26 -0.53 4.68
CA LEU A 531 34.85 -1.64 3.91
C LEU A 531 36.09 -2.23 4.59
N GLU A 532 36.88 -1.41 5.28
CA GLU A 532 38.01 -1.87 6.08
C GLU A 532 37.57 -2.57 7.37
N ALA A 533 36.55 -2.05 8.04
CA ALA A 533 35.97 -2.70 9.22
C ALA A 533 35.40 -4.09 8.87
N PHE A 534 34.73 -4.22 7.72
CA PHE A 534 34.26 -5.53 7.22
C PHE A 534 35.39 -6.52 6.94
N GLU A 535 36.58 -6.04 6.57
CA GLU A 535 37.78 -6.86 6.36
C GLU A 535 38.59 -7.11 7.65
N GLY A 536 38.12 -6.61 8.80
CA GLY A 536 38.82 -6.72 10.08
C GLY A 536 40.03 -5.78 10.24
N GLN A 537 40.15 -4.76 9.38
CA GLN A 537 41.19 -3.72 9.42
C GLN A 537 40.71 -2.55 10.30
N ALA A 538 40.70 -2.77 11.61
CA ALA A 538 40.09 -1.83 12.56
C ALA A 538 40.83 -0.48 12.63
N ASP A 539 42.16 -0.48 12.61
CA ASP A 539 42.95 0.75 12.73
C ASP A 539 42.76 1.67 11.52
N GLU A 540 42.80 1.11 10.31
CA GLU A 540 42.52 1.83 9.07
C GLU A 540 41.07 2.36 9.05
N ALA A 541 40.12 1.51 9.46
CA ALA A 541 38.71 1.89 9.53
C ALA A 541 38.47 3.09 10.44
N LEU A 542 39.00 3.06 11.66
CA LEU A 542 38.91 4.16 12.62
C LEU A 542 39.55 5.43 12.08
N GLY A 543 40.72 5.33 11.43
CA GLY A 543 41.39 6.47 10.81
C GLY A 543 40.56 7.14 9.71
N HIS A 544 39.83 6.37 8.89
CA HIS A 544 38.93 6.92 7.89
C HIS A 544 37.64 7.50 8.48
N PHE A 545 37.08 6.89 9.53
CA PHE A 545 35.92 7.45 10.23
C PHE A 545 36.23 8.78 10.88
N ASP A 546 37.38 8.91 11.54
CA ASP A 546 37.81 10.17 12.17
C ASP A 546 37.95 11.29 11.14
N GLN A 547 38.56 11.00 9.99
CA GLN A 547 38.63 11.97 8.88
C GLN A 547 37.23 12.32 8.37
N ALA A 548 36.34 11.33 8.16
CA ALA A 548 34.99 11.59 7.69
C ALA A 548 34.23 12.54 8.62
N LEU A 549 34.33 12.34 9.94
CA LEU A 549 33.73 13.21 10.96
C LEU A 549 34.27 14.65 10.88
N GLU A 550 35.58 14.83 10.68
CA GLU A 550 36.18 16.15 10.47
C GLU A 550 35.56 16.85 9.24
N TYR A 551 35.41 16.13 8.13
CA TYR A 551 34.80 16.67 6.91
C TYR A 551 33.31 17.02 7.09
N PHE A 552 32.53 16.20 7.80
CA PHE A 552 31.12 16.49 8.05
C PHE A 552 30.93 17.69 8.99
N SER A 553 31.83 17.90 9.95
CA SER A 553 31.78 19.07 10.86
C SER A 553 31.89 20.41 10.14
N ARG A 554 32.43 20.42 8.92
CA ARG A 554 32.62 21.61 8.07
C ARG A 554 31.41 21.92 7.18
N LEU A 555 30.37 21.09 7.19
CA LEU A 555 29.14 21.34 6.41
C LEU A 555 28.40 22.58 6.96
N SER A 556 27.96 23.45 6.06
CA SER A 556 27.25 24.68 6.42
C SER A 556 25.82 24.45 6.91
N ASP A 557 25.18 23.37 6.44
CA ASP A 557 23.87 22.94 6.92
C ASP A 557 24.06 22.09 8.18
N GLY A 558 23.79 22.68 9.35
CA GLY A 558 23.94 22.02 10.64
C GLY A 558 23.05 20.77 10.80
N SER A 559 21.88 20.73 10.16
CA SER A 559 21.00 19.56 10.22
C SER A 559 21.59 18.39 9.43
N GLN A 560 22.11 18.67 8.23
CA GLN A 560 22.78 17.67 7.41
C GLN A 560 24.10 17.21 8.05
N ALA A 561 24.85 18.12 8.67
CA ALA A 561 26.07 17.80 9.41
C ALA A 561 25.77 16.81 10.55
N GLN A 562 24.75 17.10 11.36
CA GLN A 562 24.34 16.24 12.46
C GLN A 562 23.96 14.83 12.00
N ILE A 563 23.21 14.70 10.89
CA ILE A 563 22.82 13.39 10.36
C ILE A 563 24.05 12.56 9.97
N GLU A 564 24.98 13.13 9.21
CA GLU A 564 26.15 12.41 8.69
C GLU A 564 27.15 12.09 9.82
N VAL A 565 27.34 13.02 10.78
CA VAL A 565 28.15 12.81 11.99
C VAL A 565 27.56 11.67 12.81
N LEU A 566 26.27 11.75 13.14
CA LEU A 566 25.62 10.74 13.98
C LEU A 566 25.69 9.34 13.34
N GLN A 567 25.47 9.25 12.03
CA GLN A 567 25.60 7.97 11.31
C GLN A 567 27.04 7.45 11.33
N THR A 568 28.02 8.30 11.07
CA THR A 568 29.44 7.88 11.00
C THR A 568 30.01 7.54 12.38
N SER A 569 29.61 8.26 13.43
CA SER A 569 29.98 7.95 14.81
C SER A 569 29.49 6.56 15.25
N ARG A 570 28.30 6.13 14.81
CA ARG A 570 27.83 4.75 15.06
C ARG A 570 28.75 3.72 14.44
N TYR A 571 29.09 3.88 13.16
CA TYR A 571 29.99 2.95 12.45
C TYR A 571 31.37 2.90 13.11
N ARG A 572 31.90 4.05 13.50
CA ARG A 572 33.14 4.15 14.26
C ARG A 572 33.08 3.37 15.58
N LEU A 573 32.01 3.54 16.36
CA LEU A 573 31.82 2.83 17.63
C LEU A 573 31.67 1.31 17.44
N VAL A 574 31.02 0.86 16.37
CA VAL A 574 30.96 -0.58 16.04
C VAL A 574 32.36 -1.13 15.77
N ALA A 575 33.17 -0.44 14.96
CA ALA A 575 34.54 -0.88 14.67
C ALA A 575 35.42 -0.86 15.92
N GLU A 576 35.29 0.15 16.78
CA GLU A 576 35.99 0.24 18.06
C GLU A 576 35.61 -0.93 18.99
N MET A 577 34.30 -1.22 19.13
CA MET A 577 33.81 -2.37 19.91
C MET A 577 34.39 -3.69 19.41
N ASP A 578 34.44 -3.91 18.10
CA ASP A 578 34.97 -5.14 17.51
C ASP A 578 36.47 -5.29 17.75
N SER A 579 37.22 -4.20 17.67
CA SER A 579 38.65 -4.22 17.98
C SER A 579 38.93 -4.54 19.45
N VAL A 580 38.11 -4.02 20.37
CA VAL A 580 38.32 -4.15 21.82
C VAL A 580 37.78 -5.46 22.37
N SER A 581 36.67 -5.99 21.83
CA SER A 581 36.04 -7.24 22.29
C SER A 581 36.89 -8.50 22.04
N VAL A 582 37.89 -8.41 21.15
CA VAL A 582 38.84 -9.47 20.82
C VAL A 582 40.10 -9.46 21.72
N LEU A 583 40.32 -8.39 22.50
CA LEU A 583 41.50 -8.27 23.37
C LEU A 583 41.39 -9.16 24.62
N SER A 584 42.48 -9.87 24.94
CA SER A 584 42.61 -10.70 26.15
C SER A 584 42.73 -9.86 27.43
N THR A 585 42.53 -10.50 28.58
CA THR A 585 42.36 -9.97 29.96
C THR A 585 43.51 -9.14 30.57
N ASP A 586 44.24 -8.36 29.77
CA ASP A 586 45.32 -7.50 30.22
C ASP A 586 44.82 -6.11 30.67
N GLN A 587 45.64 -5.39 31.45
CA GLN A 587 45.30 -4.08 32.00
C GLN A 587 45.08 -3.01 30.90
N GLU A 588 45.71 -3.17 29.75
CA GLU A 588 45.51 -2.35 28.54
C GLU A 588 44.12 -2.61 27.90
N ALA A 589 43.61 -3.84 27.96
CA ALA A 589 42.27 -4.18 27.50
C ALA A 589 41.20 -3.49 28.38
N SER A 590 41.40 -3.46 29.70
CA SER A 590 40.49 -2.76 30.61
C SER A 590 40.40 -1.25 30.33
N THR A 591 41.52 -0.60 30.02
CA THR A 591 41.53 0.84 29.68
C THR A 591 40.80 1.12 28.37
N SER A 592 40.96 0.26 27.36
CA SER A 592 40.31 0.40 26.06
C SER A 592 38.81 0.15 26.14
N VAL A 593 38.37 -0.83 26.94
CA VAL A 593 36.94 -1.07 27.23
C VAL A 593 36.30 0.15 27.90
N GLN A 594 36.96 0.76 28.88
CA GLN A 594 36.43 1.96 29.56
C GLN A 594 36.34 3.17 28.63
N ARG A 595 37.31 3.34 27.72
CA ARG A 595 37.27 4.38 26.68
C ARG A 595 36.07 4.19 25.75
N PHE A 596 35.89 2.97 25.24
CA PHE A 596 34.74 2.63 24.41
C PHE A 596 33.41 2.90 25.12
N ILE A 597 33.25 2.43 26.36
CA ILE A 597 32.00 2.62 27.13
C ILE A 597 31.70 4.12 27.34
N SER A 598 32.75 4.92 27.58
CA SER A 598 32.61 6.37 27.74
C SER A 598 32.16 7.03 26.42
N GLY A 599 32.78 6.67 25.29
CA GLY A 599 32.36 7.15 23.96
C GLY A 599 30.95 6.69 23.56
N LEU A 600 30.58 5.46 23.90
CA LEU A 600 29.22 4.94 23.71
C LEU A 600 28.18 5.76 24.49
N ARG A 601 28.49 6.08 25.75
CA ARG A 601 27.60 6.91 26.59
C ARG A 601 27.47 8.32 26.01
N GLU A 602 28.58 8.95 25.61
CA GLU A 602 28.56 10.27 24.99
C GLU A 602 27.74 10.31 23.70
N HIS A 603 27.87 9.29 22.85
CA HIS A 603 27.10 9.16 21.61
C HIS A 603 25.59 9.00 21.86
N LEU A 604 25.22 8.28 22.93
CA LEU A 604 23.81 8.03 23.27
C LEU A 604 23.17 9.17 24.08
N ASP A 605 23.97 10.07 24.66
CA ASP A 605 23.48 11.11 25.57
C ASP A 605 23.01 12.35 24.81
N ASN A 606 21.81 12.82 25.17
CA ASN A 606 21.18 14.03 24.64
C ASN A 606 20.86 14.94 25.83
N ALA A 607 21.87 15.51 26.49
CA ALA A 607 21.75 16.45 27.61
C ALA A 607 20.86 16.02 28.82
N GLN A 608 20.26 14.82 28.80
CA GLN A 608 19.36 14.25 29.79
C GLN A 608 19.32 12.71 29.65
N SER A 609 19.98 11.99 30.56
CA SER A 609 19.35 10.98 31.45
C SER A 609 20.15 9.68 31.62
N GLU A 610 20.26 9.28 32.88
CA GLU A 610 20.64 7.95 33.41
C GLU A 610 19.68 6.80 32.98
N ARG A 611 18.89 6.95 31.89
CA ARG A 611 17.84 6.01 31.44
C ARG A 611 17.89 5.67 29.96
N ASN A 612 19.09 5.40 29.44
CA ASN A 612 19.26 4.98 28.05
C ASN A 612 18.48 3.69 27.72
N GLY A 613 18.29 2.80 28.70
CA GLY A 613 17.55 1.55 28.53
C GLY A 613 16.07 1.76 28.20
N GLU A 614 15.38 2.63 28.94
CA GLU A 614 13.97 2.98 28.72
C GLU A 614 13.76 3.69 27.38
N ARG A 615 14.62 4.66 27.05
CA ARG A 615 14.55 5.43 25.81
C ARG A 615 14.70 4.54 24.57
N LEU A 616 15.73 3.68 24.56
CA LEU A 616 15.99 2.79 23.43
C LEU A 616 14.98 1.65 23.33
N ALA A 617 14.32 1.25 24.42
CA ALA A 617 13.20 0.31 24.37
C ALA A 617 12.03 0.86 23.52
N GLN A 618 11.79 2.17 23.58
CA GLN A 618 10.66 2.87 22.93
C GLN A 618 11.02 3.55 21.60
N SER A 619 12.29 3.54 21.18
CA SER A 619 12.77 4.43 20.11
C SER A 619 12.24 4.15 18.70
N GLY A 620 11.60 2.99 18.50
CA GLY A 620 10.97 2.63 17.23
C GLY A 620 11.94 2.65 16.05
N GLN A 621 11.42 2.96 14.86
CA GLN A 621 12.18 2.87 13.61
C GLN A 621 13.37 3.84 13.57
N ASP A 622 13.23 5.07 14.07
CA ASP A 622 14.27 6.10 13.95
C ASP A 622 15.50 5.82 14.82
N GLY A 623 15.31 5.18 15.98
CA GLY A 623 16.41 4.85 16.91
C GLY A 623 16.98 3.44 16.79
N ARG A 624 16.51 2.63 15.84
CA ARG A 624 16.86 1.20 15.76
C ARG A 624 18.36 0.90 15.68
N PHE A 625 19.15 1.74 15.00
CA PHE A 625 20.60 1.51 14.89
C PHE A 625 21.37 1.82 16.19
N ASP A 626 20.95 2.84 16.93
CA ASP A 626 21.50 3.13 18.26
C ASP A 626 21.11 2.03 19.26
N GLN A 627 19.88 1.54 19.15
CA GLN A 627 19.42 0.39 19.93
C GLN A 627 20.22 -0.88 19.60
N HIS A 628 20.49 -1.14 18.33
CA HIS A 628 21.31 -2.26 17.89
C HIS A 628 22.73 -2.19 18.48
N LEU A 629 23.41 -1.04 18.34
CA LEU A 629 24.73 -0.80 18.92
C LEU A 629 24.72 -0.99 20.44
N TRP A 630 23.69 -0.48 21.12
CA TRP A 630 23.53 -0.63 22.56
C TRP A 630 23.41 -2.09 22.98
N LEU A 631 22.50 -2.85 22.38
CA LEU A 631 22.27 -4.25 22.75
C LEU A 631 23.49 -5.13 22.49
N ARG A 632 24.16 -4.92 21.36
CA ARG A 632 25.42 -5.59 21.05
C ARG A 632 26.51 -5.24 22.05
N SER A 633 26.56 -4.00 22.54
CA SER A 633 27.49 -3.60 23.61
C SER A 633 27.20 -4.31 24.93
N LEU A 634 25.92 -4.45 25.31
CA LEU A 634 25.50 -5.18 26.53
C LEU A 634 25.89 -6.67 26.49
N VAL A 635 25.86 -7.27 25.29
CA VAL A 635 26.34 -8.65 25.09
C VAL A 635 27.87 -8.69 25.06
N SER A 636 28.53 -7.73 24.42
CA SER A 636 29.99 -7.73 24.26
C SER A 636 30.74 -7.48 25.59
N PHE A 637 30.17 -6.65 26.47
CA PHE A 637 30.78 -6.26 27.76
C PHE A 637 29.84 -6.57 28.94
N PRO A 638 29.55 -7.87 29.19
CA PRO A 638 28.48 -8.25 30.11
C PRO A 638 28.82 -8.03 31.59
N ARG A 639 30.10 -7.84 31.93
CA ARG A 639 30.53 -7.54 33.30
C ARG A 639 30.44 -6.04 33.57
N GLU A 640 30.87 -5.23 32.61
CA GLU A 640 30.99 -3.79 32.72
C GLU A 640 29.63 -3.09 32.59
N LEU A 641 28.70 -3.65 31.82
CA LEU A 641 27.35 -3.10 31.58
C LEU A 641 26.25 -3.94 32.25
N SER A 642 26.53 -4.54 33.41
CA SER A 642 25.60 -5.47 34.06
C SER A 642 24.32 -4.81 34.57
N GLU A 643 24.42 -3.57 35.08
CA GLU A 643 23.26 -2.85 35.62
C GLU A 643 22.39 -2.31 34.49
N GLU A 644 23.00 -1.76 33.45
CA GLU A 644 22.33 -1.31 32.24
C GLU A 644 21.62 -2.45 31.51
N ARG A 645 22.18 -3.67 31.52
CA ARG A 645 21.51 -4.86 30.99
C ARG A 645 20.22 -5.17 31.77
N LYS A 646 20.28 -5.21 33.10
CA LYS A 646 19.10 -5.48 33.93
C LYS A 646 18.04 -4.40 33.75
N GLU A 647 18.46 -3.14 33.70
CA GLU A 647 17.58 -2.00 33.43
C GLU A 647 16.87 -2.18 32.09
N TYR A 648 17.60 -2.41 30.99
CA TYR A 648 17.00 -2.58 29.66
C TYR A 648 16.00 -3.75 29.60
N LEU A 649 16.35 -4.91 30.17
CA LEU A 649 15.48 -6.09 30.20
C LEU A 649 14.19 -5.86 31.03
N SER A 650 14.27 -5.03 32.08
CA SER A 650 13.07 -4.63 32.85
C SER A 650 12.04 -3.86 32.02
N GLN A 651 12.46 -3.27 30.89
CA GLN A 651 11.61 -2.50 29.98
C GLN A 651 11.02 -3.37 28.84
N SER A 652 11.05 -4.69 28.95
CA SER A 652 10.60 -5.61 27.89
C SER A 652 9.17 -5.38 27.39
N ALA A 653 8.28 -4.86 28.25
CA ALA A 653 6.91 -4.51 27.86
C ALA A 653 6.80 -3.31 26.89
N LEU A 654 7.86 -2.50 26.77
CA LEU A 654 7.89 -1.28 25.96
C LEU A 654 8.58 -1.47 24.60
N TRP A 655 9.16 -2.65 24.40
CA TRP A 655 9.97 -2.96 23.24
C TRP A 655 9.21 -2.83 21.94
N GLN A 656 9.77 -2.02 21.04
CA GLN A 656 9.36 -2.00 19.65
C GLN A 656 10.00 -3.16 18.86
N VAL A 657 9.35 -3.52 17.75
CA VAL A 657 9.78 -4.55 16.78
C VAL A 657 9.51 -4.05 15.35
N GLY A 658 10.22 -4.60 14.38
CA GLY A 658 10.03 -4.33 12.95
C GLY A 658 10.59 -5.48 12.10
N ALA A 659 10.41 -5.39 10.78
CA ALA A 659 10.81 -6.44 9.85
C ALA A 659 12.19 -6.18 9.20
N ASP A 660 12.51 -4.91 8.93
CA ASP A 660 13.74 -4.54 8.21
C ASP A 660 15.01 -4.61 9.09
N HIS A 661 16.18 -4.71 8.47
CA HIS A 661 17.46 -4.61 9.17
C HIS A 661 17.60 -3.28 9.96
N PRO A 662 18.09 -3.29 11.23
CA PRO A 662 18.68 -4.41 11.98
C PRO A 662 17.70 -5.07 12.98
N TRP A 663 16.38 -5.00 12.78
CA TRP A 663 15.41 -5.56 13.74
C TRP A 663 15.59 -7.05 14.06
N PRO A 664 15.90 -7.93 13.09
CA PRO A 664 16.19 -9.32 13.40
C PRO A 664 17.38 -9.49 14.37
N LEU A 665 18.45 -8.69 14.19
CA LEU A 665 19.61 -8.68 15.10
C LEU A 665 19.24 -8.15 16.48
N ILE A 666 18.41 -7.10 16.56
CA ILE A 666 17.90 -6.57 17.83
C ILE A 666 17.16 -7.68 18.62
N LEU A 667 16.33 -8.46 17.95
CA LEU A 667 15.63 -9.60 18.56
C LEU A 667 16.60 -10.69 19.01
N ALA A 668 17.58 -11.05 18.17
CA ALA A 668 18.61 -12.03 18.51
C ALA A 668 19.45 -11.60 19.73
N TYR A 669 19.84 -10.33 19.83
CA TYR A 669 20.55 -9.81 20.99
C TYR A 669 19.68 -9.79 22.25
N ARG A 670 18.40 -9.42 22.14
CA ARG A 670 17.46 -9.52 23.27
C ARG A 670 17.32 -10.97 23.76
N ALA A 671 17.26 -11.93 22.83
CA ALA A 671 17.23 -13.35 23.15
C ALA A 671 18.51 -13.77 23.90
N TRP A 672 19.68 -13.36 23.41
CA TRP A 672 20.96 -13.66 24.06
C TRP A 672 21.03 -13.05 25.47
N LEU A 673 20.62 -11.79 25.65
CA LEU A 673 20.58 -11.15 26.97
C LEU A 673 19.66 -11.89 27.96
N PHE A 674 18.50 -12.37 27.52
CA PHE A 674 17.63 -13.20 28.37
C PHE A 674 18.24 -14.56 28.70
N GLN A 675 19.00 -15.15 27.77
CA GLN A 675 19.73 -16.39 28.04
C GLN A 675 20.81 -16.17 29.12
N MET A 676 21.50 -15.03 29.10
CA MET A 676 22.47 -14.65 30.12
C MET A 676 21.85 -14.44 31.51
N GLU A 677 20.59 -14.00 31.56
CA GLU A 677 19.80 -13.85 32.80
C GLU A 677 19.01 -15.13 33.18
N ASN A 678 19.33 -16.27 32.55
CA ASN A 678 18.73 -17.58 32.82
C ASN A 678 17.20 -17.60 32.63
N ARG A 679 16.72 -16.96 31.56
CA ARG A 679 15.30 -16.93 31.13
C ARG A 679 15.13 -17.59 29.74
N PRO A 680 15.36 -18.92 29.64
CA PRO A 680 15.45 -19.61 28.35
C PRO A 680 14.16 -19.59 27.53
N ASP A 681 12.97 -19.59 28.15
CA ASP A 681 11.69 -19.56 27.42
C ASP A 681 11.52 -18.28 26.61
N LEU A 682 11.86 -17.13 27.21
CA LEU A 682 11.80 -15.83 26.54
C LEU A 682 12.89 -15.71 25.47
N ALA A 683 14.09 -16.22 25.79
CA ALA A 683 15.20 -16.26 24.83
C ALA A 683 14.83 -17.07 23.58
N LEU A 684 14.23 -18.25 23.76
CA LEU A 684 13.81 -19.13 22.67
C LEU A 684 12.75 -18.46 21.79
N SER A 685 11.73 -17.83 22.39
CA SER A 685 10.67 -17.13 21.64
C SER A 685 11.25 -16.02 20.76
N LEU A 686 12.08 -15.15 21.35
CA LEU A 686 12.66 -14.01 20.62
C LEU A 686 13.64 -14.45 19.54
N MET A 687 14.38 -15.54 19.76
CA MET A 687 15.28 -16.10 18.75
C MET A 687 14.51 -16.69 17.57
N LYS A 688 13.37 -17.34 17.82
CA LYS A 688 12.46 -17.81 16.74
C LYS A 688 11.90 -16.65 15.94
N ASP A 689 11.47 -15.59 16.61
CA ASP A 689 10.98 -14.38 15.94
C ASP A 689 12.08 -13.71 15.11
N ALA A 690 13.32 -13.67 15.61
CA ALA A 690 14.48 -13.14 14.88
C ALA A 690 14.77 -13.92 13.59
N ILE A 691 14.75 -15.26 13.65
CA ILE A 691 14.98 -16.13 12.50
C ILE A 691 13.83 -15.98 11.49
N ALA A 692 12.57 -16.02 11.95
CA ALA A 692 11.42 -15.88 11.08
C ALA A 692 11.40 -14.53 10.33
N ALA A 693 11.78 -13.45 11.02
CA ALA A 693 11.88 -12.13 10.40
C ALA A 693 12.96 -12.05 9.30
N CYS A 694 13.99 -12.90 9.35
CA CYS A 694 14.98 -13.01 8.29
C CYS A 694 14.50 -13.80 7.07
N GLU A 695 13.44 -14.61 7.21
CA GLU A 695 12.98 -15.59 6.21
C GLU A 695 11.70 -15.18 5.47
N GLU A 696 11.22 -13.94 5.65
CA GLU A 696 10.06 -13.48 4.91
C GLU A 696 10.37 -13.43 3.40
N ALA A 697 9.39 -13.80 2.56
CA ALA A 697 9.59 -14.07 1.13
C ALA A 697 10.07 -12.87 0.29
N GLU A 698 9.99 -11.65 0.82
CA GLU A 698 10.43 -10.43 0.14
C GLU A 698 11.92 -10.11 0.37
N HIS A 699 12.60 -10.84 1.28
CA HIS A 699 14.00 -10.61 1.64
C HIS A 699 14.99 -11.41 0.77
N GLY A 700 16.15 -10.82 0.53
CA GLY A 700 17.22 -11.38 -0.30
C GLY A 700 18.22 -12.25 0.47
N PRO A 701 19.22 -12.81 -0.24
CA PRO A 701 20.15 -13.82 0.30
C PRO A 701 20.91 -13.43 1.56
N THR A 702 21.20 -12.15 1.77
CA THR A 702 21.95 -11.69 2.95
C THR A 702 21.16 -11.93 4.24
N LEU A 703 19.83 -11.81 4.22
CA LEU A 703 18.99 -12.11 5.37
C LEU A 703 18.78 -13.62 5.54
N GLU A 704 18.68 -14.38 4.45
CA GLU A 704 18.73 -15.85 4.52
C GLU A 704 20.08 -16.34 5.11
N TRP A 705 21.20 -15.67 4.80
CA TRP A 705 22.48 -15.94 5.45
C TRP A 705 22.44 -15.63 6.95
N LEU A 706 21.85 -14.49 7.33
CA LEU A 706 21.70 -14.11 8.72
C LEU A 706 20.87 -15.14 9.50
N SER A 707 19.76 -15.64 8.93
CA SER A 707 18.92 -16.65 9.56
C SER A 707 19.71 -17.92 9.89
N GLU A 708 20.60 -18.35 8.99
CA GLU A 708 21.47 -19.52 9.18
C GLU A 708 22.54 -19.32 10.26
N VAL A 709 23.14 -18.13 10.34
CA VAL A 709 24.06 -17.81 11.43
C VAL A 709 23.32 -17.76 12.76
N LEU A 710 22.13 -17.15 12.82
CA LEU A 710 21.32 -17.06 14.03
C LEU A 710 20.83 -18.43 14.53
N ARG A 711 20.44 -19.34 13.62
CA ARG A 711 20.16 -20.76 13.95
C ARG A 711 21.35 -21.43 14.61
N THR A 712 22.54 -21.23 14.04
CA THR A 712 23.78 -21.80 14.57
C THR A 712 24.09 -21.24 15.96
N LEU A 713 23.94 -19.92 16.15
CA LEU A 713 24.07 -19.27 17.45
C LEU A 713 23.07 -19.81 18.48
N ALA A 714 21.79 -19.95 18.11
CA ALA A 714 20.74 -20.44 19.00
C ALA A 714 21.05 -21.83 19.56
N ASN A 715 21.51 -22.74 18.70
CA ASN A 715 21.90 -24.09 19.08
C ASN A 715 23.06 -24.10 20.08
N ILE A 716 24.06 -23.24 19.86
CA ILE A 716 25.25 -23.14 20.72
C ILE A 716 24.92 -22.47 22.06
N LEU A 717 23.98 -21.52 22.08
CA LEU A 717 23.44 -20.94 23.31
C LEU A 717 22.58 -21.93 24.11
N GLY A 718 22.31 -23.13 23.58
CA GLY A 718 21.50 -24.16 24.23
C GLY A 718 19.99 -23.91 24.14
N LEU A 719 19.53 -23.16 23.14
CA LEU A 719 18.11 -22.93 22.90
C LEU A 719 17.55 -24.10 22.06
N GLU A 720 16.58 -24.83 22.61
CA GLU A 720 15.96 -25.98 21.93
C GLU A 720 15.02 -25.52 20.80
N MET A 721 15.58 -25.29 19.61
CA MET A 721 14.84 -24.75 18.45
C MET A 721 13.83 -25.73 17.85
N GLY A 722 14.03 -27.05 18.02
CA GLY A 722 13.31 -28.11 17.30
C GLY A 722 14.16 -28.70 16.16
N VAL A 723 13.58 -29.58 15.32
CA VAL A 723 14.28 -30.31 14.23
C VAL A 723 14.73 -29.40 13.06
N ASP A 724 14.66 -28.08 13.21
CA ASP A 724 15.10 -27.10 12.22
C ASP A 724 16.61 -26.85 12.32
N SER A 725 17.41 -27.92 12.20
CA SER A 725 18.82 -27.77 11.88
C SER A 725 18.96 -27.28 10.44
N PRO A 726 19.97 -26.44 10.12
CA PRO A 726 20.26 -26.04 8.74
C PRO A 726 20.25 -27.25 7.81
N SER A 727 19.33 -27.30 6.85
CA SER A 727 19.37 -28.38 5.87
C SER A 727 20.65 -28.23 5.06
N GLN A 728 21.34 -29.33 4.76
CA GLN A 728 22.50 -29.29 3.86
C GLN A 728 22.15 -28.63 2.51
N GLU A 729 20.88 -28.76 2.10
CA GLU A 729 20.32 -28.10 0.91
C GLU A 729 20.30 -26.58 1.03
N GLN A 730 19.87 -26.01 2.17
CA GLN A 730 19.84 -24.56 2.38
C GLN A 730 21.25 -23.96 2.38
N ARG A 731 22.21 -24.65 3.02
CA ARG A 731 23.62 -24.22 2.99
C ARG A 731 24.21 -24.27 1.59
N ALA A 732 23.94 -25.33 0.82
CA ALA A 732 24.38 -25.43 -0.57
C ALA A 732 23.74 -24.36 -1.47
N TYR A 733 22.47 -24.03 -1.22
CA TYR A 733 21.76 -22.96 -1.91
C TYR A 733 22.40 -21.58 -1.62
N LEU A 734 22.73 -21.29 -0.36
CA LEU A 734 23.43 -20.06 0.02
C LEU A 734 24.87 -19.99 -0.53
N GLU A 735 25.61 -21.09 -0.55
CA GLU A 735 26.94 -21.15 -1.20
C GLU A 735 26.87 -20.74 -2.68
N LYS A 736 25.77 -21.08 -3.37
CA LYS A 736 25.56 -20.69 -4.76
C LYS A 736 25.17 -19.21 -4.92
N ARG A 737 24.33 -18.67 -4.03
CA ARG A 737 23.83 -17.28 -4.13
C ARG A 737 24.79 -16.24 -3.54
N LEU A 738 25.53 -16.61 -2.49
CA LEU A 738 26.51 -15.78 -1.78
C LEU A 738 27.86 -16.48 -1.73
N PRO A 739 28.56 -16.66 -2.87
CA PRO A 739 29.80 -17.44 -2.91
C PRO A 739 30.95 -16.83 -2.09
N ARG A 740 30.86 -15.54 -1.76
CA ARG A 740 31.86 -14.80 -0.98
C ARG A 740 31.51 -14.69 0.51
N ALA A 741 30.32 -15.12 0.93
CA ALA A 741 30.00 -15.18 2.35
C ALA A 741 30.95 -16.13 3.10
N PRO A 742 31.19 -15.94 4.41
CA PRO A 742 32.17 -16.70 5.18
C PRO A 742 31.68 -18.11 5.54
N HIS A 743 31.40 -18.94 4.53
CA HIS A 743 30.92 -20.32 4.64
C HIS A 743 31.83 -21.21 5.48
N SER A 744 33.14 -21.03 5.37
CA SER A 744 34.11 -21.75 6.21
C SER A 744 34.01 -21.38 7.68
N ALA A 745 33.74 -20.10 7.99
CA ALA A 745 33.57 -19.64 9.37
C ALA A 745 32.27 -20.20 9.98
N LEU A 746 31.17 -20.20 9.21
CA LEU A 746 29.90 -20.79 9.66
C LEU A 746 30.02 -22.29 9.89
N ARG A 747 30.76 -23.01 9.03
CA ARG A 747 31.07 -24.44 9.25
C ARG A 747 31.87 -24.67 10.52
N ALA A 748 32.94 -23.91 10.73
CA ALA A 748 33.72 -23.99 11.97
C ALA A 748 32.84 -23.71 13.20
N PHE A 749 32.03 -22.66 13.16
CA PHE A 749 31.13 -22.30 14.25
C PHE A 749 30.16 -23.43 14.60
N ALA A 750 29.54 -24.05 13.59
CA ALA A 750 28.62 -25.17 13.77
C ALA A 750 29.31 -26.45 14.29
N GLU A 751 30.56 -26.72 13.88
CA GLU A 751 31.33 -27.87 14.35
C GLU A 751 31.72 -27.76 15.83
N GLU A 752 32.03 -26.55 16.30
CA GLU A 752 32.43 -26.30 17.69
C GLU A 752 31.34 -26.69 18.70
N ASN A 753 30.06 -26.56 18.32
CA ASN A 753 28.89 -26.97 19.12
C ASN A 753 28.96 -28.44 19.58
N THR A 754 29.65 -29.29 18.82
CA THR A 754 29.70 -30.74 19.08
C THR A 754 30.80 -31.15 20.07
N ARG A 755 31.74 -30.26 20.41
CA ARG A 755 32.99 -30.63 21.09
C ARG A 755 33.08 -30.18 22.55
N SER A 756 32.61 -28.99 22.91
CA SER A 756 32.62 -28.43 24.28
C SER A 756 31.85 -27.10 24.35
N PRO A 757 31.34 -26.67 25.53
CA PRO A 757 30.73 -25.36 25.68
C PRO A 757 31.76 -24.25 25.42
N LEU A 758 31.43 -23.37 24.48
CA LEU A 758 32.26 -22.24 24.07
C LEU A 758 32.29 -21.16 25.18
N SER A 759 33.46 -20.51 25.34
CA SER A 759 33.54 -19.30 26.16
C SER A 759 32.81 -18.14 25.49
N HIS A 760 32.30 -17.18 26.28
CA HIS A 760 31.58 -16.01 25.75
C HIS A 760 32.39 -15.20 24.72
N SER A 761 33.69 -15.02 24.97
CA SER A 761 34.60 -14.33 24.03
C SER A 761 34.78 -15.12 22.72
N ASN A 762 34.88 -16.46 22.81
CA ASN A 762 34.96 -17.28 21.59
C ASN A 762 33.63 -17.27 20.81
N LEU A 763 32.47 -17.22 21.48
CA LEU A 763 31.16 -17.07 20.82
C LEU A 763 31.11 -15.79 19.98
N LEU A 764 31.48 -14.65 20.59
CA LEU A 764 31.54 -13.37 19.90
C LEU A 764 32.51 -13.41 18.71
N LYS A 765 33.67 -14.05 18.88
CA LYS A 765 34.64 -14.21 17.79
C LYS A 765 34.09 -15.03 16.63
N HIS A 766 33.43 -16.16 16.89
CA HIS A 766 32.82 -16.95 15.83
C HIS A 766 31.67 -16.22 15.14
N LEU A 767 30.83 -15.53 15.91
CA LEU A 767 29.73 -14.74 15.37
C LEU A 767 30.28 -13.60 14.48
N GLY A 768 31.29 -12.86 14.94
CA GLY A 768 31.96 -11.81 14.18
C GLY A 768 32.64 -12.29 12.90
N ASN A 769 33.16 -13.53 12.87
CA ASN A 769 33.70 -14.13 11.65
C ASN A 769 32.60 -14.51 10.64
N CYS A 770 31.37 -14.78 11.09
CA CYS A 770 30.24 -15.13 10.23
C CYS A 770 29.47 -13.89 9.76
N LEU A 771 29.39 -12.89 10.62
CA LEU A 771 28.71 -11.62 10.43
C LEU A 771 29.74 -10.53 10.78
N PRO A 772 30.51 -10.02 9.82
CA PRO A 772 31.50 -8.99 10.10
C PRO A 772 30.87 -7.62 10.31
N PHE A 773 31.49 -6.81 11.19
CA PHE A 773 31.17 -5.39 11.38
C PHE A 773 29.68 -5.13 11.64
N ASN A 774 28.96 -4.38 10.79
CA ASN A 774 27.57 -3.99 11.04
C ASN A 774 26.54 -5.07 10.66
N PHE A 775 26.98 -6.23 10.15
CA PHE A 775 26.13 -7.42 10.01
C PHE A 775 26.00 -8.20 11.32
N HIS A 776 26.88 -7.94 12.28
CA HIS A 776 26.88 -8.53 13.62
C HIS A 776 25.92 -7.77 14.53
#